data_AF-A0A1F6SQ14-F1
#
_entry.id   AF-A0A1F6SQ14-F1
#
_cell.length_a   1.000
_cell.length_b   1.000
_cell.length_c   1.000
_cell.angle_alpha   90.00
_cell.angle_beta   90.00
_cell.angle_gamma   90.00
#
_symmetry.space_group_name_H-M   'P 1'
#
loop_
_entity.id
_entity.type
_entity.pdbx_description
1 polymer ?
#
loop_
_entity_poly.entity_id
_entity_poly.type
_entity_poly.pdbx_seq_one_letter_code
_entity_poly.pdbx_strand_id
1 'polypeptide(L)'
;MNIEQITNFIQNNLEIFWLYLPLGIIGVWRWSVWIFRKIISFSYKTPEGNLDTSISVVTPVYNENPNLFRPALDSWKRNGVDEIIAVIDYSDKRNIALFEEFQKDFSGARLIVTEKPGKRPALADGIKISRSEIVALVDSDTVWSPNIKNKITGPFADPAVGGLVTRQDVLKTNTLARKLFKILLDDRYLLEYPFLAVVSDALLCLSGRTAVYRKKAIADKLDILVNETFWGRPMISGDDKTLTRLVHQDGWKTRYLRDVRVYTAGVPSIGQFMKQKVRWTRNGLRSDSKILFSGWIWKHHKMLALHMLDKFVSPLALLLGPIFFAAALYLGHWPVAIAMVLWWFVSRAMKIYPHLKEKPGDFFILPDYILMTFVMAVVKVYALITVDEQGWITRWDKARLSSVNFFRRVLSYGATGSLILVLFFAIFNYKNNVLIAAQAEKQRLAEIKEVERIRNLYAFVTPGLPKTSDAELEKIEAELASKAQSDPYGYYVVKTGDTVAGLRQKFNIPATGKILRGSNKTALGNFAPLGVGQQLAIPKADLRNPISRNITAPSIFRKPPRVNYEAASSTIFVRQGGSVATLSRISQALPLANRNLLEQTAPGEWILRANLYVGKDVTLVLDGSEVKYLKLKSDSEAFVWMRSQNGNVLISNTKITSWDEKADAPDMEYETGRAYITAKNSGRMDVINSEIGYLGYAGLPKRGGPFGGSYGISWKNNNQGFRNNLLTGVVTGNKFHHNYFGLYTYGVTGMLVRGNEAYENIQYGFDPHDDSNNMLIADNRAYRNGNHGIIISRRCFQNAIVGNESFDNRLHGIMLDRQSNNNLVQSNKVYGNVDGIAVYASDGNVILNNEIRDNVRGIRLNAQSRGNYSEENNISGNERGIYIYGQSVKNTLVKNEVRGNEIGITVKDASENSLFDNFERFDNQRDGRVTADAAGNNIQ
;
A
#
# COMPACT_ATOMS: atom_id res chain seq x y z
N MET A 1 5.46 5.83 14.95
CA MET A 1 4.09 5.86 14.39
C MET A 1 3.12 5.88 15.56
N ASN A 2 2.17 6.82 15.59
CA ASN A 2 1.06 6.73 16.56
C ASN A 2 0.09 5.60 16.12
N ILE A 3 -0.85 5.21 17.00
CA ILE A 3 -1.82 4.14 16.74
C ILE A 3 -2.62 4.40 15.45
N GLU A 4 -2.97 5.66 15.19
CA GLU A 4 -3.74 6.08 14.02
C GLU A 4 -2.97 5.90 12.69
N GLN A 5 -1.66 6.15 12.68
CA GLN A 5 -0.78 5.89 11.54
C GLN A 5 -0.60 4.38 11.30
N ILE A 6 -0.56 3.58 12.37
CA ILE A 6 -0.54 2.11 12.26
C ILE A 6 -1.87 1.62 11.68
N THR A 7 -3.00 2.15 12.14
CA THR A 7 -4.33 1.78 11.65
C THR A 7 -4.53 2.19 10.19
N ASN A 8 -4.12 3.39 9.79
CA ASN A 8 -4.18 3.83 8.38
C ASN A 8 -3.22 3.03 7.48
N PHE A 9 -2.03 2.69 7.96
CA PHE A 9 -1.12 1.82 7.22
C PHE A 9 -1.69 0.41 7.05
N ILE A 10 -2.29 -0.16 8.10
CA ILE A 10 -2.96 -1.46 8.05
C ILE A 10 -4.17 -1.39 7.10
N GLN A 11 -4.98 -0.33 7.17
CA GLN A 11 -6.16 -0.19 6.33
C GLN A 11 -5.83 0.00 4.84
N ASN A 12 -4.81 0.80 4.52
CA ASN A 12 -4.33 1.02 3.16
C ASN A 12 -3.61 -0.20 2.56
N ASN A 13 -3.17 -1.15 3.41
CA ASN A 13 -2.47 -2.36 2.99
C ASN A 13 -3.23 -3.64 3.40
N LEU A 14 -4.54 -3.55 3.73
CA LEU A 14 -5.35 -4.69 4.18
C LEU A 14 -5.37 -5.82 3.15
N GLU A 15 -5.35 -5.49 1.86
CA GLU A 15 -5.32 -6.48 0.77
C GLU A 15 -3.98 -7.24 0.71
N ILE A 16 -2.88 -6.53 0.93
CA ILE A 16 -1.54 -7.12 1.10
C ILE A 16 -1.55 -7.99 2.37
N PHE A 17 -2.13 -7.50 3.46
CA PHE A 17 -2.23 -8.24 4.71
C PHE A 17 -2.97 -9.56 4.53
N TRP A 18 -4.16 -9.58 3.92
CA TRP A 18 -4.92 -10.81 3.69
C TRP A 18 -4.23 -11.80 2.74
N LEU A 19 -3.48 -11.30 1.76
CA LEU A 19 -2.68 -12.15 0.88
C LEU A 19 -1.57 -12.89 1.65
N TYR A 20 -0.84 -12.18 2.52
CA TYR A 20 0.29 -12.75 3.27
C TYR A 20 -0.09 -13.31 4.65
N LEU A 21 -1.31 -13.10 5.13
CA LEU A 21 -1.78 -13.58 6.43
C LEU A 21 -1.66 -15.11 6.58
N PRO A 22 -2.02 -15.94 5.57
CA PRO A 22 -1.79 -17.39 5.66
C PRO A 22 -0.32 -17.74 5.90
N LEU A 23 0.61 -17.04 5.25
CA LEU A 23 2.05 -17.20 5.48
C LEU A 23 2.43 -16.79 6.91
N GLY A 24 1.84 -15.71 7.42
CA GLY A 24 1.98 -15.25 8.80
C GLY A 24 1.52 -16.30 9.82
N ILE A 25 0.30 -16.84 9.64
CA ILE A 25 -0.28 -17.89 10.50
C ILE A 25 0.60 -19.14 10.51
N ILE A 26 1.03 -19.58 9.33
CA ILE A 26 1.96 -20.71 9.21
C ILE A 26 3.30 -20.38 9.88
N GLY A 27 3.79 -19.16 9.72
CA GLY A 27 4.98 -18.66 10.40
C GLY A 27 4.87 -18.76 11.92
N VAL A 28 3.77 -18.25 12.49
CA VAL A 28 3.46 -18.33 13.92
C VAL A 28 3.40 -19.79 14.37
N TRP A 29 2.63 -20.64 13.70
CA TRP A 29 2.54 -22.07 14.03
C TRP A 29 3.91 -22.75 14.05
N ARG A 30 4.72 -22.57 12.99
CA ARG A 30 6.05 -23.17 12.88
C ARG A 30 7.01 -22.67 13.96
N TRP A 31 6.90 -21.40 14.36
CA TRP A 31 7.69 -20.83 15.45
C TRP A 31 7.19 -21.28 16.83
N SER A 32 5.89 -21.35 17.05
CA SER A 32 5.31 -21.89 18.29
C SER A 32 5.75 -23.33 18.53
N VAL A 33 5.73 -24.18 17.49
CA VAL A 33 6.23 -25.56 17.58
C VAL A 33 7.73 -25.59 17.91
N TRP A 34 8.53 -24.74 17.27
CA TRP A 34 9.98 -24.69 17.54
C TRP A 34 10.30 -24.16 18.94
N ILE A 35 9.65 -23.08 19.37
CA ILE A 35 9.79 -22.48 20.71
C ILE A 35 9.35 -23.48 21.77
N PHE A 36 8.21 -24.13 21.59
CA PHE A 36 7.73 -25.18 22.49
C PHE A 36 8.77 -26.29 22.65
N ARG A 37 9.28 -26.84 21.53
CA ARG A 37 10.36 -27.84 21.57
C ARG A 37 11.60 -27.31 22.29
N LYS A 38 11.96 -26.05 22.05
CA LYS A 38 13.14 -25.42 22.65
C LYS A 38 12.99 -25.26 24.15
N ILE A 39 11.85 -24.77 24.64
CA ILE A 39 11.54 -24.62 26.06
C ILE A 39 11.63 -25.96 26.76
N ILE A 40 10.94 -26.97 26.24
CA ILE A 40 10.93 -28.32 26.82
C ILE A 40 12.33 -28.96 26.78
N SER A 41 13.13 -28.69 25.74
CA SER A 41 14.50 -29.21 25.63
C SER A 41 15.45 -28.70 26.72
N PHE A 42 15.12 -27.59 27.40
CA PHE A 42 15.90 -27.08 28.53
C PHE A 42 15.71 -27.92 29.79
N SER A 43 14.57 -28.59 29.94
CA SER A 43 14.29 -29.50 31.06
C SER A 43 14.99 -30.86 30.91
N TYR A 44 15.59 -31.13 29.75
CA TYR A 44 16.32 -32.38 29.53
C TYR A 44 17.53 -32.50 30.45
N LYS A 45 17.64 -33.66 31.11
CA LYS A 45 18.80 -34.09 31.86
C LYS A 45 19.31 -35.40 31.26
N THR A 46 20.63 -35.57 31.24
CA THR A 46 21.23 -36.82 30.78
C THR A 46 20.91 -37.93 31.78
N PRO A 47 20.33 -39.06 31.35
CA PRO A 47 20.09 -40.20 32.22
C PRO A 47 21.40 -40.69 32.85
N GLU A 48 21.38 -40.85 34.17
CA GLU A 48 22.50 -41.33 34.96
C GLU A 48 22.28 -42.79 35.38
N GLY A 49 23.35 -43.43 35.84
CA GLY A 49 23.36 -44.80 36.34
C GLY A 49 24.77 -45.33 36.39
N ASN A 50 25.02 -46.30 37.26
CA ASN A 50 26.28 -47.04 37.30
C ASN A 50 25.98 -48.51 37.11
N LEU A 51 26.20 -49.00 35.89
CA LEU A 51 26.11 -50.42 35.56
C LEU A 51 27.43 -50.83 34.92
N ASP A 52 28.23 -51.54 35.68
CA ASP A 52 29.43 -52.19 35.16
C ASP A 52 29.01 -53.52 34.54
N THR A 53 28.96 -53.55 33.21
CA THR A 53 28.57 -54.74 32.44
C THR A 53 29.37 -54.82 31.16
N SER A 54 29.45 -56.02 30.60
CA SER A 54 30.16 -56.25 29.34
C SER A 54 29.40 -55.63 28.17
N ILE A 55 30.14 -55.16 27.16
CA ILE A 55 29.60 -54.60 25.92
C ILE A 55 30.26 -55.23 24.69
N SER A 56 29.43 -55.68 23.75
CA SER A 56 29.85 -56.14 22.43
C SER A 56 29.59 -55.04 21.40
N VAL A 57 30.62 -54.61 20.68
CA VAL A 57 30.49 -53.74 19.50
C VAL A 57 30.31 -54.62 18.25
N VAL A 58 29.27 -54.36 17.46
CA VAL A 58 29.04 -55.00 16.16
C VAL A 58 29.14 -53.94 15.06
N THR A 59 30.05 -54.14 14.10
CA THR A 59 30.29 -53.20 13.00
C THR A 59 30.26 -53.90 11.64
N PRO A 60 29.30 -53.59 10.76
CA PRO A 60 29.32 -54.03 9.37
C PRO A 60 30.26 -53.16 8.52
N VAL A 61 31.17 -53.78 7.78
CA VAL A 61 32.18 -53.09 6.97
C VAL A 61 32.03 -53.46 5.49
N TYR A 62 32.02 -52.45 4.62
CA TYR A 62 32.02 -52.64 3.17
C TYR A 62 32.74 -51.49 2.47
N ASN A 63 33.85 -51.80 1.80
CA ASN A 63 34.73 -50.90 1.06
C ASN A 63 35.02 -49.59 1.82
N GLU A 64 35.23 -49.71 3.14
CA GLU A 64 35.50 -48.57 4.00
C GLU A 64 36.94 -48.09 3.79
N ASN A 65 37.19 -46.80 4.03
CA ASN A 65 38.57 -46.31 4.00
C ASN A 65 39.34 -46.84 5.23
N PRO A 66 40.44 -47.59 5.06
CA PRO A 66 41.27 -48.07 6.17
C PRO A 66 41.72 -46.97 7.15
N ASN A 67 41.96 -45.76 6.63
CA ASN A 67 42.37 -44.59 7.41
C ASN A 67 41.25 -44.02 8.30
N LEU A 68 40.01 -44.46 8.12
CA LEU A 68 38.87 -44.16 8.98
C LEU A 68 38.54 -45.33 9.91
N PHE A 69 38.66 -46.57 9.39
CA PHE A 69 38.31 -47.76 10.14
C PHE A 69 39.30 -48.07 11.28
N ARG A 70 40.61 -47.96 11.06
CA ARG A 70 41.62 -48.21 12.12
C ARG A 70 41.46 -47.26 13.32
N PRO A 71 41.37 -45.92 13.15
CA PRO A 71 41.12 -45.03 14.27
C PRO A 71 39.82 -45.30 15.03
N ALA A 72 38.78 -45.80 14.35
CA ALA A 72 37.52 -46.20 14.98
C ALA A 72 37.74 -47.41 15.91
N LEU A 73 38.37 -48.49 15.40
CA LEU A 73 38.72 -49.67 16.18
C LEU A 73 39.56 -49.32 17.43
N ASP A 74 40.62 -48.53 17.24
CA ASP A 74 41.51 -48.11 18.32
C ASP A 74 40.76 -47.27 19.37
N SER A 75 39.74 -46.52 18.97
CA SER A 75 38.91 -45.74 19.90
C SER A 75 37.99 -46.63 20.75
N TRP A 76 37.45 -47.71 20.19
CA TRP A 76 36.59 -48.64 20.92
C TRP A 76 37.41 -49.48 21.90
N LYS A 77 38.58 -49.98 21.47
CA LYS A 77 39.56 -50.67 22.34
C LYS A 77 39.98 -49.80 23.52
N ARG A 78 40.36 -48.53 23.27
CA ARG A 78 40.75 -47.58 24.34
C ARG A 78 39.64 -47.27 25.34
N ASN A 79 38.38 -47.48 24.96
CA ASN A 79 37.23 -47.31 25.86
C ASN A 79 36.92 -48.58 26.68
N GLY A 80 37.74 -49.64 26.58
CA GLY A 80 37.57 -50.86 27.35
C GLY A 80 36.38 -51.72 26.93
N VAL A 81 35.99 -51.67 25.66
CA VAL A 81 34.98 -52.59 25.09
C VAL A 81 35.47 -54.04 25.23
N ASP A 82 34.58 -54.97 25.55
CA ASP A 82 34.93 -56.36 25.86
C ASP A 82 35.01 -57.23 24.59
N GLU A 83 34.17 -56.95 23.60
CA GLU A 83 34.13 -57.69 22.34
C GLU A 83 33.89 -56.74 21.16
N ILE A 84 34.66 -56.88 20.07
CA ILE A 84 34.46 -56.14 18.81
C ILE A 84 34.26 -57.16 17.69
N ILE A 85 33.07 -57.20 17.11
CA ILE A 85 32.70 -58.07 16.01
C ILE A 85 32.62 -57.25 14.72
N ALA A 86 33.58 -57.45 13.83
CA ALA A 86 33.53 -56.89 12.48
C ALA A 86 32.94 -57.92 11.51
N VAL A 87 31.85 -57.53 10.85
CA VAL A 87 31.22 -58.33 9.79
C VAL A 87 31.56 -57.69 8.46
N ILE A 88 32.56 -58.25 7.78
CA ILE A 88 33.19 -57.65 6.60
C ILE A 88 32.78 -58.45 5.36
N ASP A 89 32.37 -57.75 4.31
CA ASP A 89 32.06 -58.38 3.02
C ASP A 89 33.31 -59.05 2.42
N TYR A 90 33.15 -60.26 1.89
CA TYR A 90 34.26 -61.07 1.34
C TYR A 90 35.08 -60.38 0.24
N SER A 91 34.51 -59.37 -0.43
CA SER A 91 35.19 -58.57 -1.46
C SER A 91 36.12 -57.50 -0.90
N ASP A 92 35.98 -57.09 0.37
CA ASP A 92 36.76 -56.02 0.98
C ASP A 92 38.06 -56.52 1.62
N LYS A 93 38.96 -57.05 0.78
CA LYS A 93 40.24 -57.66 1.19
C LYS A 93 41.10 -56.74 2.05
N ARG A 94 41.04 -55.42 1.82
CA ARG A 94 41.85 -54.43 2.56
C ARG A 94 41.42 -54.32 4.02
N ASN A 95 40.12 -54.25 4.29
CA ASN A 95 39.63 -54.16 5.67
C ASN A 95 39.62 -55.52 6.38
N ILE A 96 39.56 -56.64 5.65
CA ILE A 96 39.80 -57.98 6.20
C ILE A 96 41.22 -58.06 6.78
N ALA A 97 42.24 -57.78 5.97
CA ALA A 97 43.64 -57.81 6.41
C ALA A 97 43.91 -56.85 7.59
N LEU A 98 43.33 -55.64 7.54
CA LEU A 98 43.44 -54.66 8.62
C LEU A 98 42.83 -55.16 9.94
N PHE A 99 41.70 -55.87 9.88
CA PHE A 99 41.06 -56.40 11.07
C PHE A 99 41.77 -57.65 11.61
N GLU A 100 42.30 -58.52 10.74
CA GLU A 100 43.15 -59.65 11.14
C GLU A 100 44.41 -59.19 11.87
N GLU A 101 45.01 -58.07 11.44
CA GLU A 101 46.12 -57.44 12.17
C GLU A 101 45.67 -56.94 13.55
N PHE A 102 44.51 -56.27 13.62
CA PHE A 102 43.94 -55.79 14.87
C PHE A 102 43.58 -56.93 15.83
N GLN A 103 43.16 -58.09 15.33
CA GLN A 103 42.89 -59.28 16.15
C GLN A 103 44.11 -59.79 16.91
N LYS A 104 45.32 -59.58 16.39
CA LYS A 104 46.57 -59.94 17.09
C LYS A 104 46.82 -59.05 18.31
N ASP A 105 46.32 -57.82 18.28
CA ASP A 105 46.51 -56.79 19.31
C ASP A 105 45.31 -56.71 20.29
N PHE A 106 44.15 -57.26 19.95
CA PHE A 106 42.97 -57.24 20.82
C PHE A 106 42.26 -58.59 20.85
N SER A 107 42.37 -59.31 21.97
CA SER A 107 41.80 -60.64 22.17
C SER A 107 40.27 -60.69 22.07
N GLY A 108 39.59 -59.56 22.29
CA GLY A 108 38.13 -59.42 22.13
C GLY A 108 37.68 -59.21 20.67
N ALA A 109 38.57 -59.17 19.68
CA ALA A 109 38.20 -58.96 18.27
C ALA A 109 37.80 -60.26 17.56
N ARG A 110 36.62 -60.25 16.91
CA ARG A 110 36.06 -61.36 16.14
C ARG A 110 35.69 -60.93 14.73
N LEU A 111 36.27 -61.60 13.74
CA LEU A 111 35.98 -61.37 12.33
C LEU A 111 34.90 -62.34 11.85
N ILE A 112 33.88 -61.82 11.15
CA ILE A 112 32.99 -62.60 10.30
C ILE A 112 33.18 -62.12 8.86
N VAL A 113 33.70 -62.98 7.99
CA VAL A 113 33.69 -62.73 6.55
C VAL A 113 32.37 -63.21 5.99
N THR A 114 31.56 -62.32 5.42
CA THR A 114 30.22 -62.65 4.93
C THR A 114 30.12 -62.54 3.41
N GLU A 115 29.42 -63.51 2.81
CA GLU A 115 29.00 -63.49 1.41
C GLU A 115 27.57 -62.95 1.23
N LYS A 116 26.82 -62.81 2.35
CA LYS A 116 25.45 -62.30 2.33
C LYS A 116 25.48 -60.79 2.07
N PRO A 117 24.87 -60.30 0.98
CA PRO A 117 24.94 -58.89 0.63
C PRO A 117 24.07 -58.04 1.58
N GLY A 118 24.64 -56.93 2.05
CA GLY A 118 23.90 -55.85 2.70
C GLY A 118 24.10 -55.73 4.22
N LYS A 119 23.79 -54.53 4.74
CA LYS A 119 24.05 -54.16 6.14
C LYS A 119 23.16 -54.91 7.13
N ARG A 120 21.89 -55.15 6.80
CA ARG A 120 20.91 -55.80 7.70
C ARG A 120 21.30 -57.26 8.03
N PRO A 121 21.62 -58.13 7.05
CA PRO A 121 22.15 -59.47 7.34
C PRO A 121 23.45 -59.44 8.16
N ALA A 122 24.39 -58.54 7.81
CA ALA A 122 25.65 -58.42 8.52
C ALA A 122 25.46 -58.02 10.00
N LEU A 123 24.56 -57.07 10.29
CA LEU A 123 24.18 -56.73 11.66
C LEU A 123 23.56 -57.93 12.38
N ALA A 124 22.63 -58.65 11.74
CA ALA A 124 21.97 -59.80 12.35
C ALA A 124 22.97 -60.91 12.70
N ASP A 125 23.87 -61.26 11.79
CA ASP A 125 24.90 -62.28 12.02
C ASP A 125 25.83 -61.87 13.19
N GLY A 126 26.25 -60.60 13.24
CA GLY A 126 27.07 -60.07 14.34
C GLY A 126 26.34 -60.04 15.70
N ILE A 127 25.06 -59.63 15.73
CA ILE A 127 24.26 -59.61 16.95
C ILE A 127 24.03 -61.02 17.49
N LYS A 128 23.77 -62.02 16.62
CA LYS A 128 23.56 -63.42 17.03
C LYS A 128 24.76 -63.96 17.81
N ILE A 129 25.97 -63.71 17.32
CA ILE A 129 27.20 -64.25 17.92
C ILE A 129 27.76 -63.44 19.10
N SER A 130 27.27 -62.21 19.31
CA SER A 130 27.70 -61.35 20.41
C SER A 130 27.50 -62.02 21.76
N ARG A 131 28.40 -61.82 22.72
CA ARG A 131 28.35 -62.48 24.03
C ARG A 131 27.76 -61.60 25.13
N SER A 132 27.92 -60.29 25.02
CA SER A 132 27.51 -59.35 26.04
C SER A 132 26.00 -59.15 26.12
N GLU A 133 25.53 -58.77 27.31
CA GLU A 133 24.14 -58.37 27.53
C GLU A 133 23.81 -57.07 26.77
N ILE A 134 24.79 -56.16 26.69
CA ILE A 134 24.66 -54.90 25.98
C ILE A 134 25.42 -54.98 24.65
N VAL A 135 24.76 -54.58 23.57
CA VAL A 135 25.30 -54.62 22.21
C VAL A 135 25.27 -53.23 21.59
N ALA A 136 26.42 -52.71 21.18
CA ALA A 136 26.55 -51.45 20.46
C ALA A 136 26.69 -51.72 18.95
N LEU A 137 25.75 -51.22 18.17
CA LEU A 137 25.84 -51.20 16.70
C LEU A 137 26.54 -49.90 16.29
N VAL A 138 27.72 -50.04 15.69
CA VAL A 138 28.63 -48.92 15.43
C VAL A 138 29.04 -48.92 13.95
N ASP A 139 28.89 -47.79 13.28
CA ASP A 139 29.31 -47.63 11.89
C ASP A 139 30.86 -47.63 11.84
N SER A 140 31.42 -48.23 10.78
CA SER A 140 32.86 -48.44 10.59
C SER A 140 33.74 -47.18 10.58
N ASP A 141 33.14 -45.99 10.44
CA ASP A 141 33.82 -44.70 10.44
C ASP A 141 33.64 -43.89 11.74
N THR A 142 33.07 -44.50 12.79
CA THR A 142 32.70 -43.79 14.02
C THR A 142 33.73 -43.92 15.14
N VAL A 143 34.33 -42.80 15.52
CA VAL A 143 35.33 -42.69 16.59
C VAL A 143 34.65 -42.30 17.91
N TRP A 144 34.89 -43.05 18.98
CA TRP A 144 34.37 -42.74 20.32
C TRP A 144 35.26 -41.71 21.04
N SER A 145 34.65 -40.77 21.78
CA SER A 145 35.40 -39.98 22.76
C SER A 145 35.95 -40.88 23.88
N PRO A 146 36.95 -40.43 24.66
CA PRO A 146 37.41 -41.18 25.83
C PRO A 146 36.32 -41.34 26.90
N ASN A 147 36.40 -42.42 27.69
CA ASN A 147 35.56 -42.71 28.86
C ASN A 147 34.04 -42.78 28.56
N ILE A 148 33.67 -43.40 27.45
CA ILE A 148 32.28 -43.56 27.01
C ILE A 148 31.60 -44.80 27.57
N LYS A 149 32.30 -45.94 27.71
CA LYS A 149 31.70 -47.24 28.09
C LYS A 149 30.76 -47.12 29.29
N ASN A 150 31.25 -46.64 30.42
CA ASN A 150 30.45 -46.54 31.65
C ASN A 150 29.23 -45.62 31.49
N LYS A 151 29.35 -44.57 30.67
CA LYS A 151 28.25 -43.64 30.40
C LYS A 151 27.16 -44.26 29.51
N ILE A 152 27.52 -45.16 28.59
CA ILE A 152 26.56 -45.85 27.73
C ILE A 152 25.99 -47.12 28.35
N THR A 153 26.64 -47.72 29.35
CA THR A 153 26.09 -48.87 30.07
C THR A 153 25.21 -48.44 31.25
N GLY A 154 25.56 -47.36 31.95
CA GLY A 154 24.84 -46.86 33.13
C GLY A 154 23.31 -46.79 33.02
N PRO A 155 22.73 -46.21 31.95
CA PRO A 155 21.28 -46.11 31.79
C PRO A 155 20.54 -47.46 31.67
N PHE A 156 21.24 -48.56 31.39
CA PHE A 156 20.65 -49.90 31.37
C PHE A 156 20.45 -50.51 32.77
N ALA A 157 20.86 -49.81 33.84
CA ALA A 157 20.45 -50.15 35.20
C ALA A 157 18.91 -50.13 35.34
N ASP A 158 18.21 -49.31 34.55
CA ASP A 158 16.76 -49.40 34.39
C ASP A 158 16.41 -50.62 33.48
N PRO A 159 15.73 -51.66 34.02
CA PRO A 159 15.41 -52.85 33.26
C PRO A 159 14.41 -52.58 32.13
N ALA A 160 13.69 -51.44 32.13
CA ALA A 160 12.80 -51.07 31.04
C ALA A 160 13.53 -50.43 29.84
N VAL A 161 14.81 -50.05 30.00
CA VAL A 161 15.61 -49.48 28.91
C VAL A 161 16.11 -50.60 27.98
N GLY A 162 15.63 -50.56 26.74
CA GLY A 162 16.00 -51.51 25.68
C GLY A 162 17.01 -50.96 24.69
N GLY A 163 17.16 -49.64 24.59
CA GLY A 163 18.21 -49.04 23.76
C GLY A 163 18.49 -47.56 24.02
N LEU A 164 19.61 -47.07 23.52
CA LEU A 164 20.01 -45.68 23.63
C LEU A 164 20.90 -45.21 22.50
N VAL A 165 21.06 -43.89 22.41
CA VAL A 165 21.84 -43.23 21.37
C VAL A 165 22.66 -42.08 21.94
N THR A 166 23.86 -41.90 21.39
CA THR A 166 24.82 -40.86 21.78
C THR A 166 24.70 -39.62 20.89
N ARG A 167 25.25 -38.49 21.35
CA ARG A 167 25.42 -37.29 20.53
C ARG A 167 26.43 -37.56 19.42
N GLN A 168 26.09 -37.26 18.18
CA GLN A 168 27.03 -37.37 17.06
C GLN A 168 27.56 -36.01 16.65
N ASP A 169 28.83 -35.98 16.28
CA ASP A 169 29.52 -34.80 15.77
C ASP A 169 30.44 -35.17 14.59
N VAL A 170 31.03 -34.17 13.95
CA VAL A 170 31.90 -34.35 12.76
C VAL A 170 33.35 -34.11 13.14
N LEU A 171 34.24 -35.05 12.78
CA LEU A 171 35.68 -34.98 13.06
C LEU A 171 36.33 -33.69 12.54
N LYS A 172 36.02 -33.31 11.28
CA LYS A 172 36.59 -32.13 10.61
C LYS A 172 35.49 -31.39 9.87
N THR A 173 35.47 -30.06 9.95
CA THR A 173 34.49 -29.19 9.25
C THR A 173 35.18 -28.25 8.26
N ASN A 174 35.98 -28.81 7.37
CA ASN A 174 36.81 -28.06 6.42
C ASN A 174 36.14 -27.84 5.05
N THR A 175 34.99 -28.44 4.77
CA THR A 175 34.22 -28.23 3.53
C THR A 175 32.81 -27.74 3.83
N LEU A 176 32.18 -27.03 2.88
CA LEU A 176 30.80 -26.56 3.01
C LEU A 176 29.84 -27.71 3.36
N ALA A 177 29.99 -28.87 2.69
CA ALA A 177 29.18 -30.05 2.95
C ALA A 177 29.32 -30.57 4.39
N ARG A 178 30.54 -30.62 4.93
CA ARG A 178 30.81 -31.04 6.31
C ARG A 178 30.26 -30.04 7.33
N LYS A 179 30.35 -28.74 7.05
CA LYS A 179 29.75 -27.69 7.90
C LYS A 179 28.23 -27.79 7.93
N LEU A 180 27.58 -27.85 6.78
CA LEU A 180 26.12 -28.05 6.67
C LEU A 180 25.66 -29.35 7.33
N PHE A 181 26.44 -30.42 7.18
CA PHE A 181 26.17 -31.69 7.84
C PHE A 181 26.25 -31.57 9.36
N LYS A 182 27.28 -30.90 9.91
CA LYS A 182 27.37 -30.62 11.35
C LYS A 182 26.18 -29.81 11.85
N ILE A 183 25.78 -28.74 11.16
CA ILE A 183 24.62 -27.92 11.55
C ILE A 183 23.35 -28.77 11.67
N LEU A 184 23.12 -29.71 10.74
CA LEU A 184 21.98 -30.63 10.81
C LEU A 184 22.08 -31.64 11.96
N LEU A 185 23.28 -32.09 12.31
CA LEU A 185 23.48 -32.93 13.50
C LEU A 185 23.25 -32.14 14.78
N ASP A 186 23.74 -30.90 14.85
CA ASP A 186 23.55 -30.03 16.00
C ASP A 186 22.06 -29.72 16.22
N ASP A 187 21.28 -29.42 15.18
CA ASP A 187 19.81 -29.28 15.28
C ASP A 187 19.14 -30.55 15.82
N ARG A 188 19.57 -31.73 15.36
CA ARG A 188 19.05 -33.02 15.82
C ARG A 188 19.39 -33.30 17.28
N TYR A 189 20.65 -33.15 17.68
CA TYR A 189 21.16 -33.61 18.96
C TYR A 189 21.13 -32.55 20.07
N LEU A 190 21.06 -31.26 19.73
CA LEU A 190 20.94 -30.18 20.71
C LEU A 190 19.52 -29.67 20.90
N LEU A 191 18.58 -30.03 20.02
CA LEU A 191 17.18 -29.63 20.11
C LEU A 191 16.21 -30.82 20.00
N GLU A 192 16.19 -31.53 18.87
CA GLU A 192 15.17 -32.57 18.60
C GLU A 192 15.21 -33.71 19.62
N TYR A 193 16.39 -34.27 19.90
CA TYR A 193 16.55 -35.43 20.77
C TYR A 193 16.34 -35.09 22.24
N PRO A 194 16.88 -33.98 22.78
CA PRO A 194 16.51 -33.50 24.09
C PRO A 194 15.02 -33.30 24.29
N PHE A 195 14.34 -32.69 23.32
CA PHE A 195 12.89 -32.51 23.38
C PHE A 195 12.19 -33.87 23.49
N LEU A 196 12.47 -34.79 22.56
CA LEU A 196 11.82 -36.11 22.53
C LEU A 196 12.09 -36.92 23.80
N ALA A 197 13.32 -36.87 24.32
CA ALA A 197 13.69 -37.59 25.55
C ALA A 197 12.99 -37.05 26.80
N VAL A 198 12.49 -35.81 26.80
CA VAL A 198 11.68 -35.26 27.91
C VAL A 198 10.20 -35.64 27.75
N VAL A 199 9.65 -35.55 26.53
CA VAL A 199 8.21 -35.75 26.31
C VAL A 199 7.80 -37.20 26.06
N SER A 200 8.77 -38.10 25.90
CA SER A 200 8.53 -39.48 25.49
C SER A 200 9.68 -40.39 25.94
N ASP A 201 9.33 -41.59 26.40
CA ASP A 201 10.27 -42.69 26.58
C ASP A 201 10.71 -43.33 25.24
N ALA A 202 10.30 -42.75 24.10
CA ALA A 202 10.62 -43.20 22.75
C ALA A 202 11.27 -42.12 21.88
N LEU A 203 12.30 -42.51 21.13
CA LEU A 203 13.06 -41.65 20.23
C LEU A 203 12.77 -41.97 18.76
N LEU A 204 13.07 -41.03 17.87
CA LEU A 204 12.82 -41.19 16.43
C LEU A 204 13.67 -42.29 15.77
N CYS A 205 14.92 -42.46 16.24
CA CYS A 205 15.92 -43.32 15.61
C CYS A 205 17.17 -43.39 16.49
N LEU A 206 17.58 -44.59 16.86
CA LEU A 206 18.90 -44.83 17.44
C LEU A 206 19.88 -45.05 16.29
N SER A 207 20.58 -43.99 15.90
CA SER A 207 21.41 -43.98 14.69
C SER A 207 22.63 -44.88 14.84
N GLY A 208 22.85 -45.74 13.84
CA GLY A 208 23.89 -46.77 13.82
C GLY A 208 25.34 -46.30 13.84
N ARG A 209 25.62 -44.98 13.91
CA ARG A 209 26.97 -44.48 14.25
C ARG A 209 27.39 -45.02 15.62
N THR A 210 26.50 -44.92 16.61
CA THR A 210 26.58 -45.65 17.87
C THR A 210 25.15 -45.78 18.43
N ALA A 211 24.51 -46.92 18.16
CA ALA A 211 23.22 -47.28 18.73
C ALA A 211 23.42 -48.46 19.67
N VAL A 212 23.08 -48.31 20.95
CA VAL A 212 23.34 -49.31 21.98
C VAL A 212 22.02 -49.95 22.37
N TYR A 213 21.98 -51.27 22.49
CA TYR A 213 20.79 -52.03 22.79
C TYR A 213 21.05 -53.06 23.87
N ARG A 214 20.03 -53.35 24.67
CA ARG A 214 19.98 -54.59 25.44
C ARG A 214 19.76 -55.72 24.44
N LYS A 215 20.61 -56.75 24.44
CA LYS A 215 20.55 -57.85 23.46
C LYS A 215 19.17 -58.50 23.42
N LYS A 216 18.58 -58.73 24.60
CA LYS A 216 17.22 -59.30 24.74
C LYS A 216 16.12 -58.46 24.05
N ALA A 217 16.31 -57.15 23.90
CA ALA A 217 15.33 -56.28 23.24
C ALA A 217 15.34 -56.39 21.70
N ILE A 218 16.41 -56.94 21.12
CA ILE A 218 16.58 -56.98 19.64
C ILE A 218 16.83 -58.38 19.07
N ALA A 219 17.23 -59.36 19.88
CA ALA A 219 17.59 -60.70 19.43
C ALA A 219 16.46 -61.41 18.67
N ASP A 220 15.23 -61.38 19.20
CA ASP A 220 14.07 -62.04 18.60
C ASP A 220 13.47 -61.27 17.41
N LYS A 221 14.08 -60.13 17.05
CA LYS A 221 13.60 -59.23 16.00
C LYS A 221 14.47 -59.26 14.75
N LEU A 222 15.56 -60.04 14.77
CA LEU A 222 16.53 -60.07 13.68
C LEU A 222 15.94 -60.61 12.37
N ASP A 223 15.07 -61.61 12.43
CA ASP A 223 14.43 -62.14 11.22
C ASP A 223 13.44 -61.15 10.60
N ILE A 224 12.74 -60.37 11.44
CA ILE A 224 11.91 -59.25 11.00
C ILE A 224 12.78 -58.16 10.37
N LEU A 225 13.91 -57.81 10.98
CA LEU A 225 14.85 -56.81 10.46
C LEU A 225 15.33 -57.18 9.04
N VAL A 226 15.72 -58.43 8.83
CA VAL A 226 16.28 -58.89 7.55
C VAL A 226 15.22 -58.98 6.45
N ASN A 227 14.00 -59.44 6.78
CA ASN A 227 12.97 -59.76 5.79
C ASN A 227 11.88 -58.68 5.64
N GLU A 228 11.99 -57.55 6.34
CA GLU A 228 11.00 -56.48 6.28
C GLU A 228 10.77 -55.96 4.85
N THR A 229 9.50 -55.82 4.45
CA THR A 229 9.11 -55.24 3.16
C THR A 229 8.37 -53.91 3.32
N PHE A 230 8.43 -53.02 2.32
CA PHE A 230 7.62 -51.81 2.22
C PHE A 230 6.94 -51.79 0.84
N TRP A 231 5.61 -51.75 0.81
CA TRP A 231 4.80 -51.90 -0.41
C TRP A 231 5.23 -53.10 -1.28
N GLY A 232 5.38 -54.27 -0.65
CA GLY A 232 5.77 -55.50 -1.33
C GLY A 232 7.25 -55.60 -1.73
N ARG A 233 8.07 -54.56 -1.54
CA ARG A 233 9.51 -54.59 -1.86
C ARG A 233 10.38 -54.80 -0.61
N PRO A 234 11.40 -55.67 -0.63
CA PRO A 234 12.33 -55.85 0.48
C PRO A 234 13.01 -54.54 0.89
N MET A 235 13.14 -54.26 2.18
CA MET A 235 13.74 -53.03 2.70
C MET A 235 15.25 -53.23 2.92
N ILE A 236 16.06 -52.71 2.00
CA ILE A 236 17.52 -52.98 2.00
C ILE A 236 18.36 -52.00 2.83
N SER A 237 17.75 -50.96 3.43
CA SER A 237 18.44 -49.97 4.27
C SER A 237 17.52 -49.40 5.36
N GLY A 238 18.05 -48.61 6.30
CA GLY A 238 17.27 -48.07 7.42
C GLY A 238 17.13 -49.03 8.60
N ASP A 239 18.16 -49.87 8.79
CA ASP A 239 18.37 -50.79 9.91
C ASP A 239 18.13 -50.12 11.27
N ASP A 240 18.70 -48.94 11.46
CA ASP A 240 18.58 -48.12 12.67
C ASP A 240 17.13 -47.82 13.04
N LYS A 241 16.35 -47.30 12.10
CA LYS A 241 14.94 -46.98 12.32
C LYS A 241 14.07 -48.22 12.49
N THR A 242 14.36 -49.31 11.77
CA THR A 242 13.62 -50.56 11.92
C THR A 242 13.81 -51.13 13.32
N LEU A 243 15.05 -51.24 13.81
CA LEU A 243 15.30 -51.74 15.18
C LEU A 243 14.71 -50.82 16.24
N THR A 244 14.87 -49.50 16.09
CA THR A 244 14.26 -48.53 17.02
C THR A 244 12.75 -48.72 17.12
N ARG A 245 12.07 -48.89 15.97
CA ARG A 245 10.63 -49.16 15.92
C ARG A 245 10.26 -50.46 16.62
N LEU A 246 10.98 -51.54 16.36
CA LEU A 246 10.69 -52.87 16.92
C LEU A 246 10.86 -52.88 18.45
N VAL A 247 11.91 -52.22 18.95
CA VAL A 247 12.13 -52.01 20.39
C VAL A 247 10.95 -51.29 21.04
N HIS A 248 10.46 -50.22 20.42
CA HIS A 248 9.29 -49.49 20.93
C HIS A 248 7.98 -50.25 20.83
N GLN A 249 7.79 -51.04 19.77
CA GLN A 249 6.59 -51.88 19.62
C GLN A 249 6.45 -52.91 20.74
N ASP A 250 7.58 -53.39 21.25
CA ASP A 250 7.65 -54.31 22.39
C ASP A 250 7.58 -53.60 23.76
N GLY A 251 7.37 -52.28 23.79
CA GLY A 251 7.22 -51.50 25.03
C GLY A 251 8.53 -51.09 25.71
N TRP A 252 9.69 -51.37 25.10
CA TRP A 252 10.97 -50.94 25.65
C TRP A 252 11.16 -49.43 25.54
N LYS A 253 11.76 -48.86 26.58
CA LYS A 253 12.15 -47.45 26.64
C LYS A 253 13.48 -47.23 25.93
N THR A 254 13.65 -46.02 25.40
CA THR A 254 14.93 -45.57 24.86
C THR A 254 15.44 -44.30 25.50
N ARG A 255 16.77 -44.13 25.51
CA ARG A 255 17.44 -42.98 26.13
C ARG A 255 18.36 -42.26 25.16
N TYR A 256 18.50 -40.96 25.35
CA TYR A 256 19.49 -40.14 24.65
C TYR A 256 20.58 -39.75 25.65
N LEU A 257 21.83 -39.67 25.20
CA LEU A 257 22.97 -39.23 26.00
C LEU A 257 23.65 -38.02 25.35
N ARG A 258 23.28 -36.82 25.80
CA ARG A 258 23.77 -35.53 25.27
C ARG A 258 25.27 -35.34 25.48
N ASP A 259 25.78 -35.75 26.64
CA ASP A 259 27.17 -35.51 27.07
C ASP A 259 28.15 -36.61 26.64
N VAL A 260 27.65 -37.58 25.86
CA VAL A 260 28.43 -38.67 25.28
C VAL A 260 28.55 -38.41 23.78
N ARG A 261 29.73 -37.99 23.32
CA ARG A 261 29.97 -37.60 21.93
C ARG A 261 30.70 -38.69 21.15
N VAL A 262 30.24 -38.97 19.93
CA VAL A 262 30.94 -39.81 18.96
C VAL A 262 31.12 -39.05 17.66
N TYR A 263 32.21 -39.31 16.94
CA TYR A 263 32.60 -38.53 15.78
C TYR A 263 32.59 -39.37 14.49
N THR A 264 32.08 -38.79 13.40
CA THR A 264 32.13 -39.37 12.04
C THR A 264 32.94 -38.46 11.12
N ALA A 265 33.48 -39.02 10.03
CA ALA A 265 34.18 -38.24 8.99
C ALA A 265 33.26 -37.26 8.23
N GLY A 266 31.94 -37.45 8.33
CA GLY A 266 30.94 -36.68 7.59
C GLY A 266 31.03 -36.89 6.08
N VAL A 267 30.30 -36.09 5.31
CA VAL A 267 30.29 -36.17 3.84
C VAL A 267 31.16 -35.07 3.23
N PRO A 268 32.13 -35.39 2.35
CA PRO A 268 33.12 -34.43 1.90
C PRO A 268 32.57 -33.43 0.86
N SER A 269 31.59 -33.82 0.04
CA SER A 269 31.04 -32.99 -1.05
C SER A 269 29.52 -32.82 -1.01
N ILE A 270 29.02 -31.72 -1.60
CA ILE A 270 27.58 -31.39 -1.63
C ILE A 270 26.78 -32.44 -2.40
N GLY A 271 27.29 -32.95 -3.53
CA GLY A 271 26.60 -34.00 -4.29
C GLY A 271 26.39 -35.29 -3.49
N GLN A 272 27.40 -35.71 -2.70
CA GLN A 272 27.28 -36.85 -1.80
C GLN A 272 26.35 -36.56 -0.62
N PHE A 273 26.41 -35.35 -0.06
CA PHE A 273 25.47 -34.89 0.96
C PHE A 273 24.02 -34.98 0.50
N MET A 274 23.70 -34.49 -0.70
CA MET A 274 22.36 -34.53 -1.27
C MET A 274 21.84 -35.97 -1.43
N LYS A 275 22.67 -36.87 -1.98
CA LYS A 275 22.34 -38.30 -2.10
C LYS A 275 22.07 -38.94 -0.73
N GLN A 276 22.89 -38.62 0.26
CA GLN A 276 22.71 -39.08 1.63
C GLN A 276 21.39 -38.59 2.23
N LYS A 277 21.03 -37.32 2.01
CA LYS A 277 19.78 -36.71 2.47
C LYS A 277 18.55 -37.34 1.83
N VAL A 278 18.57 -37.60 0.51
CA VAL A 278 17.49 -38.32 -0.19
C VAL A 278 17.30 -39.70 0.45
N ARG A 279 18.39 -40.47 0.61
CA ARG A 279 18.36 -41.81 1.20
C ARG A 279 17.75 -41.82 2.60
N TRP A 280 18.24 -40.95 3.48
CA TRP A 280 17.74 -40.85 4.85
C TRP A 280 16.28 -40.40 4.91
N THR A 281 15.86 -39.53 3.99
CA THR A 281 14.48 -39.06 3.94
C THR A 281 13.55 -40.18 3.49
N ARG A 282 13.90 -40.93 2.42
CA ARG A 282 13.11 -42.10 1.97
C ARG A 282 12.98 -43.13 3.08
N ASN A 283 14.08 -43.51 3.73
CA ASN A 283 14.06 -44.45 4.85
C ASN A 283 13.22 -43.93 6.02
N GLY A 284 13.31 -42.62 6.28
CA GLY A 284 12.50 -41.95 7.29
C GLY A 284 11.01 -42.07 6.98
N LEU A 285 10.59 -41.71 5.77
CA LEU A 285 9.20 -41.77 5.33
C LEU A 285 8.63 -43.18 5.37
N ARG A 286 9.39 -44.19 4.92
CA ARG A 286 8.95 -45.60 4.98
C ARG A 286 8.68 -46.07 6.40
N SER A 287 9.62 -45.79 7.33
CA SER A 287 9.47 -46.23 8.71
C SER A 287 8.40 -45.42 9.46
N ASP A 288 8.43 -44.09 9.33
CA ASP A 288 7.50 -43.21 10.06
C ASP A 288 6.04 -43.44 9.60
N SER A 289 5.80 -43.64 8.30
CA SER A 289 4.45 -43.97 7.81
C SER A 289 3.96 -45.30 8.39
N LYS A 290 4.76 -46.36 8.36
CA LYS A 290 4.41 -47.64 9.01
C LYS A 290 4.05 -47.46 10.48
N ILE A 291 4.84 -46.67 11.22
CA ILE A 291 4.59 -46.40 12.64
C ILE A 291 3.27 -45.66 12.83
N LEU A 292 3.05 -44.57 12.10
CA LEU A 292 1.84 -43.75 12.20
C LEU A 292 0.57 -44.54 11.86
N PHE A 293 0.61 -45.39 10.83
CA PHE A 293 -0.54 -46.20 10.40
C PHE A 293 -0.80 -47.44 11.26
N SER A 294 0.19 -47.91 12.01
CA SER A 294 0.03 -49.08 12.89
C SER A 294 -0.75 -48.81 14.19
N GLY A 295 -1.11 -47.56 14.48
CA GLY A 295 -1.99 -47.18 15.60
C GLY A 295 -1.36 -47.23 17.00
N TRP A 296 -0.45 -48.17 17.30
CA TRP A 296 0.14 -48.35 18.64
C TRP A 296 0.86 -47.10 19.16
N ILE A 297 1.53 -46.35 18.28
CA ILE A 297 2.28 -45.14 18.66
C ILE A 297 1.37 -44.06 19.26
N TRP A 298 0.12 -43.98 18.80
CA TRP A 298 -0.86 -43.01 19.30
C TRP A 298 -1.41 -43.37 20.68
N LYS A 299 -1.30 -44.64 21.08
CA LYS A 299 -1.68 -45.09 22.43
C LYS A 299 -0.58 -44.80 23.44
N HIS A 300 0.68 -45.09 23.10
CA HIS A 300 1.78 -45.09 24.06
C HIS A 300 2.74 -43.89 23.94
N HIS A 301 2.87 -43.25 22.78
CA HIS A 301 3.84 -42.18 22.53
C HIS A 301 3.27 -41.06 21.63
N LYS A 302 2.13 -40.46 22.04
CA LYS A 302 1.41 -39.41 21.29
C LYS A 302 2.30 -38.27 20.80
N MET A 303 3.20 -37.79 21.66
CA MET A 303 4.09 -36.67 21.31
C MET A 303 5.09 -37.03 20.21
N LEU A 304 5.59 -38.27 20.19
CA LEU A 304 6.45 -38.76 19.11
C LEU A 304 5.65 -38.88 17.80
N ALA A 305 4.40 -39.36 17.85
CA ALA A 305 3.52 -39.43 16.68
C ALA A 305 3.23 -38.04 16.09
N LEU A 306 2.87 -37.06 16.94
CA LEU A 306 2.67 -35.67 16.52
C LEU A 306 3.95 -35.06 15.94
N HIS A 307 5.13 -35.40 16.48
CA HIS A 307 6.41 -34.95 15.96
C HIS A 307 6.72 -35.55 14.58
N MET A 308 6.43 -36.84 14.36
CA MET A 308 6.55 -37.48 13.04
C MET A 308 5.61 -36.83 12.01
N LEU A 309 4.37 -36.54 12.40
CA LEU A 309 3.39 -35.84 11.56
C LEU A 309 3.87 -34.42 11.21
N ASP A 310 4.38 -33.66 12.18
CA ASP A 310 4.97 -32.34 11.94
C ASP A 310 6.16 -32.42 10.96
N LYS A 311 7.04 -33.42 11.10
CA LYS A 311 8.16 -33.62 10.16
C LYS A 311 7.67 -33.92 8.74
N PHE A 312 6.55 -34.62 8.60
CA PHE A 312 5.92 -34.92 7.32
C PHE A 312 5.33 -33.66 6.66
N VAL A 313 4.62 -32.81 7.40
CA VAL A 313 3.96 -31.59 6.87
C VAL A 313 4.94 -30.42 6.68
N SER A 314 5.98 -30.34 7.52
CA SER A 314 6.95 -29.23 7.54
C SER A 314 7.55 -28.81 6.19
N PRO A 315 7.83 -29.70 5.21
CA PRO A 315 8.47 -29.31 3.95
C PRO A 315 7.54 -28.49 3.07
N LEU A 316 6.25 -28.82 3.04
CA LEU A 316 5.24 -28.08 2.26
C LEU A 316 5.08 -26.67 2.82
N ALA A 317 4.98 -26.54 4.15
CA ALA A 317 4.94 -25.25 4.82
C ALA A 317 6.21 -24.41 4.55
N LEU A 318 7.38 -25.05 4.44
CA LEU A 318 8.63 -24.34 4.16
C LEU A 318 8.71 -23.82 2.72
N LEU A 319 8.11 -24.52 1.75
CA LEU A 319 8.06 -24.13 0.34
C LEU A 319 7.12 -22.94 0.07
N LEU A 320 6.15 -22.67 0.96
CA LEU A 320 5.33 -21.47 0.86
C LEU A 320 6.18 -20.19 0.95
N GLY A 321 7.25 -20.19 1.76
CA GLY A 321 8.17 -19.05 1.88
C GLY A 321 8.67 -18.53 0.51
N PRO A 322 9.40 -19.32 -0.27
CA PRO A 322 9.88 -18.90 -1.59
C PRO A 322 8.76 -18.64 -2.59
N ILE A 323 7.61 -19.32 -2.50
CA ILE A 323 6.45 -19.07 -3.37
C ILE A 323 5.88 -17.67 -3.12
N PHE A 324 5.63 -17.31 -1.85
CA PHE A 324 5.17 -15.97 -1.48
C PHE A 324 6.22 -14.89 -1.75
N PHE A 325 7.52 -15.23 -1.64
CA PHE A 325 8.59 -14.32 -2.01
C PHE A 325 8.60 -14.03 -3.52
N ALA A 326 8.49 -15.07 -4.35
CA ALA A 326 8.36 -14.92 -5.80
C ALA A 326 7.10 -14.12 -6.16
N ALA A 327 5.98 -14.37 -5.48
CA ALA A 327 4.76 -13.57 -5.64
C ALA A 327 4.97 -12.10 -5.24
N ALA A 328 5.67 -11.83 -4.14
CA ALA A 328 5.99 -10.46 -3.72
C ALA A 328 6.87 -9.72 -4.73
N LEU A 329 7.87 -10.39 -5.31
CA LEU A 329 8.69 -9.81 -6.38
C LEU A 329 7.88 -9.54 -7.64
N TYR A 330 7.07 -10.51 -8.09
CA TYR A 330 6.23 -10.38 -9.27
C TYR A 330 5.19 -9.25 -9.14
N LEU A 331 4.61 -9.07 -7.95
CA LEU A 331 3.61 -8.03 -7.68
C LEU A 331 4.23 -6.67 -7.33
N GLY A 332 5.56 -6.54 -7.30
CA GLY A 332 6.23 -5.28 -6.93
C GLY A 332 6.12 -4.91 -5.45
N HIS A 333 5.76 -5.86 -4.57
CA HIS A 333 5.67 -5.67 -3.12
C HIS A 333 7.06 -5.70 -2.45
N TRP A 334 7.94 -4.79 -2.86
CA TRP A 334 9.35 -4.74 -2.43
C TRP A 334 9.55 -4.70 -0.91
N PRO A 335 8.79 -3.92 -0.10
CA PRO A 335 8.95 -3.93 1.35
C PRO A 335 8.69 -5.32 1.97
N VAL A 336 7.70 -6.06 1.46
CA VAL A 336 7.38 -7.42 1.92
C VAL A 336 8.49 -8.38 1.52
N ALA A 337 8.97 -8.31 0.28
CA ALA A 337 10.09 -9.14 -0.19
C ALA A 337 11.35 -8.94 0.67
N ILE A 338 11.70 -7.69 0.98
CA ILE A 338 12.82 -7.35 1.86
C ILE A 338 12.59 -7.88 3.27
N ALA A 339 11.39 -7.67 3.84
CA ALA A 339 11.05 -8.18 5.17
C ALA A 339 11.15 -9.70 5.25
N MET A 340 10.74 -10.43 4.21
CA MET A 340 10.86 -11.89 4.14
C MET A 340 12.32 -12.35 4.12
N VAL A 341 13.18 -11.69 3.35
CA VAL A 341 14.62 -12.01 3.32
C VAL A 341 15.24 -11.74 4.69
N LEU A 342 15.02 -10.57 5.27
CA LEU A 342 15.51 -10.23 6.61
C LEU A 342 15.03 -11.26 7.65
N TRP A 343 13.75 -11.62 7.59
CA TRP A 343 13.20 -12.65 8.46
C TRP A 343 13.86 -14.02 8.25
N TRP A 344 14.19 -14.42 7.03
CA TRP A 344 14.95 -15.66 6.80
C TRP A 344 16.32 -15.61 7.45
N PHE A 345 17.05 -14.51 7.34
CA PHE A 345 18.34 -14.35 8.02
C PHE A 345 18.19 -14.45 9.54
N VAL A 346 17.32 -13.64 10.14
CA VAL A 346 17.06 -13.64 11.59
C VAL A 346 16.61 -15.02 12.07
N SER A 347 15.65 -15.62 11.37
CA SER A 347 15.09 -16.92 11.75
C SER A 347 16.09 -18.05 11.69
N ARG A 348 16.93 -18.11 10.65
CA ARG A 348 17.92 -19.19 10.52
C ARG A 348 19.10 -18.97 11.45
N ALA A 349 19.53 -17.72 11.67
CA ALA A 349 20.55 -17.40 12.67
C ALA A 349 20.16 -17.88 14.07
N MET A 350 18.91 -17.63 14.50
CA MET A 350 18.39 -18.12 15.78
C MET A 350 18.41 -19.65 15.87
N LYS A 351 18.02 -20.36 14.80
CA LYS A 351 17.98 -21.83 14.80
C LYS A 351 19.37 -22.46 14.82
N ILE A 352 20.34 -21.88 14.13
CA ILE A 352 21.73 -22.37 14.13
C ILE A 352 22.55 -21.84 15.31
N TYR A 353 21.99 -21.02 16.19
CA TYR A 353 22.70 -20.45 17.34
C TYR A 353 23.47 -21.49 18.19
N PRO A 354 22.93 -22.69 18.50
CA PRO A 354 23.70 -23.71 19.23
C PRO A 354 24.99 -24.12 18.52
N HIS A 355 24.98 -24.17 17.19
CA HIS A 355 26.17 -24.41 16.37
C HIS A 355 27.11 -23.21 16.39
N LEU A 356 26.58 -22.00 16.22
CA LEU A 356 27.37 -20.76 16.26
C LEU A 356 28.03 -20.52 17.63
N LYS A 357 27.44 -21.01 18.72
CA LYS A 357 28.06 -20.99 20.05
C LYS A 357 29.35 -21.82 20.10
N GLU A 358 29.39 -22.96 19.40
CA GLU A 358 30.61 -23.78 19.29
C GLU A 358 31.58 -23.25 18.22
N LYS A 359 31.05 -22.67 17.11
CA LYS A 359 31.83 -22.15 15.98
C LYS A 359 31.32 -20.78 15.49
N PRO A 360 31.69 -19.68 16.17
CA PRO A 360 31.19 -18.34 15.81
C PRO A 360 31.57 -17.91 14.39
N GLY A 361 32.75 -18.32 13.91
CA GLY A 361 33.24 -18.03 12.55
C GLY A 361 32.40 -18.66 11.43
N ASP A 362 31.54 -19.63 11.73
CA ASP A 362 30.61 -20.20 10.75
C ASP A 362 29.38 -19.30 10.52
N PHE A 363 29.29 -18.09 11.11
CA PHE A 363 28.20 -17.13 10.85
C PHE A 363 28.00 -16.84 9.35
N PHE A 364 29.07 -16.76 8.57
CA PHE A 364 29.00 -16.49 7.13
C PHE A 364 28.42 -17.64 6.29
N ILE A 365 28.19 -18.82 6.88
CA ILE A 365 27.50 -19.93 6.18
C ILE A 365 25.98 -19.69 6.06
N LEU A 366 25.45 -18.66 6.74
CA LEU A 366 24.03 -18.44 6.88
C LEU A 366 23.28 -18.32 5.53
N PRO A 367 23.79 -17.64 4.48
CA PRO A 367 23.15 -17.64 3.16
C PRO A 367 23.05 -19.04 2.54
N ASP A 368 24.16 -19.80 2.56
CA ASP A 368 24.19 -21.18 2.03
C ASP A 368 23.25 -22.09 2.81
N TYR A 369 23.18 -21.92 4.13
CA TYR A 369 22.26 -22.67 4.97
C TYR A 369 20.80 -22.33 4.67
N ILE A 370 20.44 -21.06 4.49
CA ILE A 370 19.07 -20.64 4.11
C ILE A 370 18.68 -21.31 2.79
N LEU A 371 19.52 -21.17 1.76
CA LEU A 371 19.29 -21.82 0.47
C LEU A 371 19.12 -23.33 0.63
N MET A 372 20.03 -23.95 1.39
CA MET A 372 20.00 -25.39 1.65
C MET A 372 18.71 -25.81 2.37
N THR A 373 18.13 -25.00 3.27
CA THR A 373 16.86 -25.36 3.93
C THR A 373 15.69 -25.48 2.95
N PHE A 374 15.62 -24.61 1.93
CA PHE A 374 14.60 -24.70 0.88
C PHE A 374 14.86 -25.87 -0.06
N VAL A 375 16.12 -26.08 -0.45
CA VAL A 375 16.54 -27.25 -1.24
C VAL A 375 16.19 -28.55 -0.50
N MET A 376 16.38 -28.60 0.83
CA MET A 376 16.00 -29.75 1.64
C MET A 376 14.49 -30.00 1.67
N ALA A 377 13.65 -28.97 1.57
CA ALA A 377 12.21 -29.16 1.44
C ALA A 377 11.85 -29.81 0.10
N VAL A 378 12.46 -29.36 -1.00
CA VAL A 378 12.29 -29.97 -2.33
C VAL A 378 12.77 -31.42 -2.32
N VAL A 379 13.92 -31.71 -1.71
CA VAL A 379 14.43 -33.08 -1.55
C VAL A 379 13.43 -33.97 -0.82
N LYS A 380 12.72 -33.44 0.19
CA LYS A 380 11.71 -34.22 0.92
C LYS A 380 10.49 -34.54 0.07
N VAL A 381 10.01 -33.59 -0.75
CA VAL A 381 8.93 -33.84 -1.72
C VAL A 381 9.38 -34.87 -2.75
N TYR A 382 10.56 -34.71 -3.33
CA TYR A 382 11.13 -35.68 -4.26
C TYR A 382 11.25 -37.08 -3.63
N ALA A 383 11.76 -37.17 -2.40
CA ALA A 383 11.90 -38.42 -1.67
C ALA A 383 10.56 -39.10 -1.34
N LEU A 384 9.49 -38.32 -1.18
CA LEU A 384 8.13 -38.84 -1.01
C LEU A 384 7.61 -39.50 -2.29
N ILE A 385 7.77 -38.82 -3.42
CA ILE A 385 7.34 -39.35 -4.74
C ILE A 385 8.15 -40.60 -5.11
N THR A 386 9.44 -40.59 -4.77
CA THR A 386 10.38 -41.69 -5.03
C THR A 386 10.58 -42.61 -3.83
N VAL A 387 9.60 -42.69 -2.92
CA VAL A 387 9.72 -43.44 -1.66
C VAL A 387 9.95 -44.93 -1.90
N ASP A 388 9.50 -45.49 -3.02
CA ASP A 388 9.68 -46.89 -3.40
C ASP A 388 11.03 -47.17 -4.08
N GLU A 389 11.80 -46.13 -4.42
CA GLU A 389 13.11 -46.26 -5.02
C GLU A 389 14.17 -46.64 -3.98
N GLN A 390 14.79 -47.81 -4.20
CA GLN A 390 15.88 -48.29 -3.37
C GLN A 390 17.23 -48.30 -4.10
N GLY A 391 17.26 -47.86 -5.37
CA GLY A 391 18.46 -47.77 -6.18
C GLY A 391 19.27 -46.53 -5.83
N TRP A 392 20.40 -46.74 -5.15
CA TRP A 392 21.65 -45.96 -5.09
C TRP A 392 22.35 -46.39 -3.80
N ILE A 393 22.95 -47.59 -3.84
CA ILE A 393 23.61 -48.20 -2.70
C ILE A 393 25.10 -48.20 -2.98
N THR A 394 25.89 -47.61 -2.07
CA THR A 394 27.35 -47.71 -2.06
C THR A 394 27.85 -49.08 -1.58
N ARG A 395 26.96 -50.07 -1.43
CA ARG A 395 27.20 -51.35 -0.73
C ARG A 395 26.68 -52.60 -1.46
N TRP A 396 26.34 -52.46 -2.75
CA TRP A 396 25.92 -53.56 -3.62
C TRP A 396 26.75 -53.47 -4.91
N ASP A 397 27.14 -54.62 -5.45
CA ASP A 397 27.74 -54.68 -6.78
C ASP A 397 26.78 -54.06 -7.81
N LYS A 398 27.28 -53.13 -8.63
CA LYS A 398 26.50 -52.43 -9.66
C LYS A 398 25.82 -53.40 -10.63
N ALA A 399 26.41 -54.58 -10.84
CA ALA A 399 25.87 -55.63 -11.71
C ALA A 399 24.56 -56.27 -11.17
N ARG A 400 24.25 -56.11 -9.87
CA ARG A 400 23.10 -56.76 -9.21
C ARG A 400 21.90 -55.82 -8.99
N LEU A 401 21.93 -54.62 -9.56
CA LEU A 401 20.85 -53.63 -9.45
C LEU A 401 20.17 -53.44 -10.80
N SER A 402 18.85 -53.60 -10.85
CA SER A 402 18.06 -53.22 -12.05
C SER A 402 18.31 -51.76 -12.38
N SER A 403 18.74 -51.46 -13.61
CA SER A 403 18.92 -50.10 -14.10
C SER A 403 17.61 -49.33 -13.99
N VAL A 404 17.65 -48.15 -13.35
CA VAL A 404 16.46 -47.31 -13.23
C VAL A 404 16.29 -46.55 -14.54
N ASN A 405 15.19 -46.83 -15.25
CA ASN A 405 14.82 -46.16 -16.50
C ASN A 405 14.79 -44.63 -16.35
N PHE A 406 15.48 -43.94 -17.27
CA PHE A 406 15.54 -42.48 -17.38
C PHE A 406 14.14 -41.83 -17.31
N PHE A 407 13.15 -42.42 -17.98
CA PHE A 407 11.76 -41.96 -17.99
C PHE A 407 11.12 -41.85 -16.60
N ARG A 408 11.48 -42.74 -15.66
CA ARG A 408 10.93 -42.72 -14.29
C ARG A 408 11.46 -41.54 -13.47
N ARG A 409 12.70 -41.11 -13.75
CA ARG A 409 13.28 -39.89 -13.14
C ARG A 409 12.65 -38.63 -13.71
N VAL A 410 12.39 -38.59 -15.02
CA VAL A 410 11.69 -37.47 -15.67
C VAL A 410 10.28 -37.30 -15.10
N LEU A 411 9.51 -38.39 -14.97
CA LEU A 411 8.19 -38.38 -14.33
C LEU A 411 8.24 -37.90 -12.87
N SER A 412 9.25 -38.30 -12.11
CA SER A 412 9.41 -37.90 -10.70
C SER A 412 9.78 -36.42 -10.55
N TYR A 413 10.65 -35.89 -11.43
CA TYR A 413 10.95 -34.46 -11.48
C TYR A 413 9.75 -33.65 -11.97
N GLY A 414 9.02 -34.15 -12.96
CA GLY A 414 7.77 -33.58 -13.46
C GLY A 414 6.73 -33.46 -12.35
N ALA A 415 6.42 -34.56 -11.64
CA ALA A 415 5.46 -34.57 -10.53
C ALA A 415 5.88 -33.64 -9.37
N THR A 416 7.18 -33.55 -9.07
CA THR A 416 7.70 -32.59 -8.08
C THR A 416 7.45 -31.15 -8.54
N GLY A 417 7.76 -30.84 -9.80
CA GLY A 417 7.50 -29.54 -10.40
C GLY A 417 6.02 -29.20 -10.44
N SER A 418 5.16 -30.13 -10.83
CA SER A 418 3.70 -29.98 -10.88
C SER A 418 3.11 -29.68 -9.50
N LEU A 419 3.55 -30.33 -8.43
CA LEU A 419 3.06 -30.05 -7.08
C LEU A 419 3.42 -28.61 -6.64
N ILE A 420 4.63 -28.15 -6.97
CA ILE A 420 5.08 -26.78 -6.68
C ILE A 420 4.29 -25.77 -7.52
N LEU A 421 4.05 -26.08 -8.80
CA LEU A 421 3.23 -25.26 -9.69
C LEU A 421 1.77 -25.21 -9.24
N VAL A 422 1.18 -26.30 -8.76
CA VAL A 422 -0.18 -26.31 -8.21
C VAL A 422 -0.27 -25.43 -6.96
N LEU A 423 0.73 -25.45 -6.07
CA LEU A 423 0.77 -24.54 -4.93
C LEU A 423 0.88 -23.08 -5.36
N PHE A 424 1.71 -22.79 -6.37
CA PHE A 424 1.82 -21.45 -6.97
C PHE A 424 0.49 -21.00 -7.60
N PHE A 425 -0.13 -21.86 -8.41
CA PHE A 425 -1.37 -21.57 -9.13
C PHE A 425 -2.59 -21.52 -8.21
N ALA A 426 -2.63 -22.29 -7.12
CA ALA A 426 -3.67 -22.21 -6.10
C ALA A 426 -3.63 -20.88 -5.35
N ILE A 427 -2.44 -20.36 -5.04
CA ILE A 427 -2.27 -19.01 -4.45
C ILE A 427 -2.63 -17.93 -5.48
N PHE A 428 -2.27 -18.14 -6.76
CA PHE A 428 -2.63 -17.24 -7.85
C PHE A 428 -4.14 -17.25 -8.18
N ASN A 429 -4.83 -18.39 -8.05
CA ASN A 429 -6.29 -18.48 -8.21
C ASN A 429 -7.04 -18.00 -6.97
N TYR A 430 -6.49 -18.18 -5.77
CA TYR A 430 -7.00 -17.54 -4.56
C TYR A 430 -7.01 -16.01 -4.73
N LYS A 431 -6.00 -15.42 -5.38
CA LYS A 431 -6.00 -14.01 -5.79
C LYS A 431 -7.22 -13.68 -6.66
N ASN A 432 -7.48 -14.43 -7.73
CA ASN A 432 -8.59 -14.13 -8.65
C ASN A 432 -9.97 -14.26 -7.97
N ASN A 433 -10.19 -15.26 -7.13
CA ASN A 433 -11.50 -15.46 -6.48
C ASN A 433 -11.70 -14.58 -5.24
N VAL A 434 -10.64 -14.30 -4.46
CA VAL A 434 -10.75 -13.48 -3.23
C VAL A 434 -10.63 -11.99 -3.51
N LEU A 435 -9.84 -11.54 -4.50
CA LEU A 435 -9.80 -10.11 -4.85
C LEU A 435 -11.01 -9.67 -5.68
N ILE A 436 -11.59 -10.52 -6.54
CA ILE A 436 -12.82 -10.15 -7.26
C ILE A 436 -14.01 -10.08 -6.30
N ALA A 437 -14.14 -11.03 -5.38
CA ALA A 437 -15.22 -11.01 -4.38
C ALA A 437 -14.99 -9.96 -3.28
N ALA A 438 -13.75 -9.72 -2.84
CA ALA A 438 -13.45 -8.67 -1.88
C ALA A 438 -13.46 -7.28 -2.51
N GLN A 439 -13.12 -7.10 -3.80
CA GLN A 439 -13.34 -5.82 -4.47
C GLN A 439 -14.83 -5.60 -4.72
N ALA A 440 -15.60 -6.59 -5.17
CA ALA A 440 -17.04 -6.43 -5.34
C ALA A 440 -17.77 -6.17 -4.01
N GLU A 441 -17.43 -6.87 -2.93
CA GLU A 441 -18.08 -6.70 -1.61
C GLU A 441 -17.52 -5.50 -0.84
N LYS A 442 -16.25 -5.12 -1.00
CA LYS A 442 -15.68 -3.88 -0.42
C LYS A 442 -16.07 -2.66 -1.24
N GLN A 443 -16.30 -2.79 -2.54
CA GLN A 443 -16.86 -1.74 -3.38
C GLN A 443 -18.36 -1.62 -3.11
N ARG A 444 -19.10 -2.72 -2.91
CA ARG A 444 -20.50 -2.69 -2.44
C ARG A 444 -20.64 -2.21 -1.00
N LEU A 445 -19.77 -2.59 -0.06
CA LEU A 445 -19.80 -2.13 1.34
C LEU A 445 -19.16 -0.76 1.52
N ALA A 446 -18.21 -0.34 0.67
CA ALA A 446 -17.73 1.03 0.61
C ALA A 446 -18.70 1.92 -0.16
N GLU A 447 -19.43 1.42 -1.16
CA GLU A 447 -20.55 2.15 -1.79
C GLU A 447 -21.72 2.22 -0.82
N ILE A 448 -22.06 1.18 -0.05
CA ILE A 448 -23.11 1.24 0.98
C ILE A 448 -22.65 2.09 2.18
N LYS A 449 -21.40 1.99 2.65
CA LYS A 449 -20.89 2.86 3.71
C LYS A 449 -20.58 4.27 3.24
N GLU A 450 -20.21 4.50 1.99
CA GLU A 450 -20.05 5.84 1.43
C GLU A 450 -21.43 6.40 1.10
N VAL A 451 -22.41 5.63 0.62
CA VAL A 451 -23.82 6.05 0.50
C VAL A 451 -24.45 6.23 1.89
N GLU A 452 -24.09 5.49 2.94
CA GLU A 452 -24.53 5.75 4.32
C GLU A 452 -23.74 6.89 4.97
N ARG A 453 -22.45 7.11 4.62
CA ARG A 453 -21.64 8.25 5.08
C ARG A 453 -22.06 9.53 4.37
N ILE A 454 -22.40 9.46 3.08
CA ILE A 454 -23.10 10.46 2.28
C ILE A 454 -24.47 10.60 2.95
N ARG A 455 -25.42 9.68 2.87
CA ARG A 455 -26.74 9.82 3.53
C ARG A 455 -26.73 10.33 4.99
N ASN A 456 -25.75 9.99 5.85
CA ASN A 456 -25.59 10.57 7.20
C ASN A 456 -24.89 11.96 7.25
N LEU A 457 -23.99 12.29 6.31
CA LEU A 457 -23.50 13.66 6.06
C LEU A 457 -24.62 14.54 5.47
N TYR A 458 -25.61 13.92 4.81
CA TYR A 458 -26.67 14.57 4.05
C TYR A 458 -27.99 14.73 4.83
N ALA A 459 -28.28 13.88 5.83
CA ALA A 459 -29.34 14.13 6.82
C ALA A 459 -29.11 15.41 7.67
N PHE A 460 -27.89 15.95 7.63
CA PHE A 460 -27.46 17.18 8.31
C PHE A 460 -27.61 18.45 7.44
N VAL A 461 -27.83 18.31 6.12
CA VAL A 461 -27.88 19.43 5.14
C VAL A 461 -29.27 19.62 4.54
N THR A 462 -30.26 18.80 4.92
CA THR A 462 -31.67 19.03 4.59
C THR A 462 -32.12 20.40 5.11
N PRO A 463 -32.47 21.38 4.26
CA PRO A 463 -33.16 22.56 4.72
C PRO A 463 -34.63 22.18 4.89
N GLY A 464 -35.00 21.76 6.10
CA GLY A 464 -36.29 22.18 6.60
C GLY A 464 -36.21 23.70 6.78
N LEU A 465 -36.95 24.48 6.00
CA LEU A 465 -37.21 25.90 6.30
C LEU A 465 -37.53 25.99 7.81
N PRO A 466 -36.75 26.71 8.65
CA PRO A 466 -36.61 28.17 8.58
C PRO A 466 -35.24 28.77 9.01
N LYS A 467 -35.02 30.03 8.61
CA LYS A 467 -34.09 31.06 9.13
C LYS A 467 -33.12 30.62 10.27
N THR A 468 -31.89 30.26 9.92
CA THR A 468 -30.77 30.16 10.89
C THR A 468 -29.68 31.20 10.58
N SER A 469 -29.13 31.80 11.63
CA SER A 469 -28.27 32.97 11.59
C SER A 469 -26.84 32.65 11.12
N ASP A 470 -26.13 33.65 10.56
CA ASP A 470 -24.77 33.55 10.00
C ASP A 470 -23.74 32.87 10.94
N ALA A 471 -23.93 32.92 12.26
CA ALA A 471 -23.05 32.29 13.25
C ALA A 471 -23.13 30.75 13.29
N GLU A 472 -24.26 30.15 12.86
CA GLU A 472 -24.38 28.69 12.74
C GLU A 472 -23.76 28.18 11.44
N LEU A 473 -23.84 28.96 10.35
CA LEU A 473 -23.14 28.67 9.09
C LEU A 473 -21.62 28.64 9.27
N GLU A 474 -21.04 29.57 10.04
CA GLU A 474 -19.60 29.57 10.36
C GLU A 474 -19.16 28.35 11.17
N LYS A 475 -20.02 27.85 12.06
CA LYS A 475 -19.74 26.66 12.90
C LYS A 475 -19.81 25.38 12.07
N ILE A 476 -20.78 25.30 11.15
CA ILE A 476 -20.96 24.19 10.22
C ILE A 476 -19.83 24.16 9.17
N GLU A 477 -19.39 25.33 8.68
CA GLU A 477 -18.23 25.45 7.79
C GLU A 477 -16.91 25.01 8.46
N ALA A 478 -16.76 25.27 9.77
CA ALA A 478 -15.61 24.82 10.55
C ALA A 478 -15.61 23.29 10.77
N GLU A 479 -16.77 22.66 10.94
CA GLU A 479 -16.89 21.20 11.02
C GLU A 479 -16.65 20.52 9.67
N LEU A 480 -17.14 21.11 8.56
CA LEU A 480 -16.92 20.63 7.19
C LEU A 480 -15.44 20.71 6.78
N ALA A 481 -14.73 21.77 7.18
CA ALA A 481 -13.29 21.94 6.95
C ALA A 481 -12.42 20.90 7.69
N SER A 482 -12.98 20.20 8.70
CA SER A 482 -12.24 19.22 9.50
C SER A 482 -12.31 17.78 8.95
N LYS A 483 -13.26 17.46 8.06
CA LYS A 483 -13.57 16.07 7.67
C LYS A 483 -13.44 15.73 6.17
N ALA A 484 -13.35 16.71 5.26
CA ALA A 484 -13.04 16.48 3.85
C ALA A 484 -11.69 17.12 3.51
N GLN A 485 -10.65 16.30 3.30
CA GLN A 485 -9.27 16.77 3.21
C GLN A 485 -8.98 17.41 1.84
N SER A 486 -9.29 18.69 1.77
CA SER A 486 -9.00 19.66 0.72
C SER A 486 -8.38 20.90 1.35
N ASP A 487 -7.16 20.76 1.87
CA ASP A 487 -6.30 21.78 2.50
C ASP A 487 -7.01 23.10 2.87
N PRO A 488 -7.50 23.31 4.11
CA PRO A 488 -8.42 24.41 4.47
C PRO A 488 -7.77 25.81 4.48
N TYR A 489 -6.67 25.98 3.74
CA TYR A 489 -5.83 27.16 3.73
C TYR A 489 -5.56 27.65 2.30
N GLY A 490 -5.53 28.98 2.11
CA GLY A 490 -4.85 29.63 0.99
C GLY A 490 -3.38 29.90 1.33
N TYR A 491 -2.49 29.95 0.33
CA TYR A 491 -1.06 30.10 0.57
C TYR A 491 -0.47 31.40 0.00
N TYR A 492 0.44 31.99 0.77
CA TYR A 492 1.17 33.20 0.40
C TYR A 492 2.67 33.01 0.63
N VAL A 493 3.51 33.45 -0.31
CA VAL A 493 4.96 33.47 -0.13
C VAL A 493 5.42 34.86 0.29
N VAL A 494 6.09 34.90 1.45
CA VAL A 494 6.62 36.12 2.07
C VAL A 494 7.57 36.84 1.09
N LYS A 495 7.32 38.13 0.91
CA LYS A 495 8.15 39.04 0.11
C LYS A 495 8.99 39.91 1.06
N THR A 496 10.04 40.52 0.52
CA THR A 496 10.88 41.46 1.27
C THR A 496 10.02 42.58 1.89
N GLY A 497 10.19 42.77 3.21
CA GLY A 497 9.48 43.79 3.99
C GLY A 497 8.08 43.39 4.49
N ASP A 498 7.61 42.17 4.22
CA ASP A 498 6.32 41.71 4.74
C ASP A 498 6.42 41.38 6.24
N THR A 499 5.39 41.76 7.01
CA THR A 499 5.22 41.44 8.44
C THR A 499 3.88 40.75 8.65
N VAL A 500 3.70 39.97 9.73
CA VAL A 500 2.41 39.29 9.98
C VAL A 500 1.27 40.30 10.11
N ALA A 501 1.48 41.39 10.84
CA ALA A 501 0.53 42.49 10.94
C ALA A 501 0.24 43.14 9.57
N GLY A 502 1.30 43.40 8.79
CA GLY A 502 1.16 43.94 7.44
C GLY A 502 0.42 43.00 6.49
N LEU A 503 0.59 41.68 6.60
CA LEU A 503 -0.12 40.69 5.78
C LEU A 503 -1.58 40.54 6.20
N ARG A 504 -1.90 40.63 7.49
CA ARG A 504 -3.30 40.69 7.97
C ARG A 504 -4.00 41.91 7.39
N GLN A 505 -3.34 43.08 7.43
CA GLN A 505 -3.85 44.31 6.83
C GLN A 505 -3.99 44.17 5.31
N LYS A 506 -2.96 43.63 4.64
CA LYS A 506 -2.94 43.44 3.19
C LYS A 506 -4.08 42.57 2.69
N PHE A 507 -4.35 41.45 3.35
CA PHE A 507 -5.41 40.51 2.94
C PHE A 507 -6.75 40.73 3.64
N ASN A 508 -6.86 41.79 4.46
CA ASN A 508 -8.04 42.11 5.27
C ASN A 508 -8.50 40.91 6.13
N ILE A 509 -7.55 40.28 6.82
CA ILE A 509 -7.82 39.19 7.76
C ILE A 509 -8.22 39.81 9.10
N PRO A 510 -9.33 39.38 9.73
CA PRO A 510 -9.73 39.86 11.05
C PRO A 510 -8.58 39.74 12.06
N ALA A 511 -8.51 40.63 13.05
CA ALA A 511 -7.45 40.59 14.06
C ALA A 511 -7.40 39.24 14.84
N THR A 512 -8.55 38.57 14.94
CA THR A 512 -8.74 37.23 15.51
C THR A 512 -8.38 36.08 14.56
N GLY A 513 -8.32 36.33 13.24
CA GLY A 513 -7.93 35.37 12.21
C GLY A 513 -6.44 35.02 12.27
N LYS A 514 -6.09 33.76 11.97
CA LYS A 514 -4.73 33.23 12.22
C LYS A 514 -3.95 33.08 10.92
N ILE A 515 -2.89 33.87 10.73
CA ILE A 515 -1.85 33.52 9.74
C ILE A 515 -0.97 32.42 10.34
N LEU A 516 -0.83 31.33 9.61
CA LEU A 516 -0.09 30.15 10.03
C LEU A 516 1.19 29.99 9.20
N ARG A 517 2.18 29.30 9.77
CA ARG A 517 3.33 28.78 9.02
C ARG A 517 2.84 27.77 7.98
N GLY A 518 3.25 27.90 6.72
CA GLY A 518 2.76 27.05 5.63
C GLY A 518 3.10 25.57 5.80
N SER A 519 4.29 25.25 6.32
CA SER A 519 4.81 23.89 6.41
C SER A 519 4.22 23.04 7.54
N ASN A 520 3.91 23.66 8.69
CA ASN A 520 3.44 22.94 9.89
C ASN A 520 2.13 23.51 10.44
N LYS A 521 1.52 24.49 9.75
CA LYS A 521 0.24 25.10 10.09
C LYS A 521 0.15 25.63 11.52
N THR A 522 1.27 26.04 12.12
CA THR A 522 1.30 26.67 13.45
C THR A 522 1.04 28.16 13.37
N ALA A 523 0.27 28.71 14.30
CA ALA A 523 -0.05 30.13 14.33
C ALA A 523 1.20 31.02 14.52
N LEU A 524 1.24 32.13 13.78
CA LEU A 524 2.26 33.15 13.90
C LEU A 524 1.76 34.33 14.74
N GLY A 525 2.57 34.74 15.72
CA GLY A 525 2.36 35.99 16.46
C GLY A 525 2.50 37.22 15.57
N ASN A 526 1.91 38.35 15.98
CA ASN A 526 1.92 39.61 15.21
C ASN A 526 3.33 40.12 14.85
N PHE A 527 4.32 39.81 15.69
CA PHE A 527 5.72 40.22 15.53
C PHE A 527 6.62 39.08 15.09
N ALA A 528 6.06 37.95 14.64
CA ALA A 528 6.88 36.84 14.20
C ALA A 528 7.73 37.24 12.97
N PRO A 529 9.05 36.98 12.99
CA PRO A 529 9.91 37.26 11.84
C PRO A 529 9.49 36.39 10.66
N LEU A 530 9.35 37.02 9.49
CA LEU A 530 8.97 36.37 8.25
C LEU A 530 10.19 36.31 7.32
N GLY A 531 10.61 35.10 6.93
CA GLY A 531 11.70 34.91 5.98
C GLY A 531 11.21 35.09 4.55
N VAL A 532 11.92 35.84 3.70
CA VAL A 532 11.58 35.94 2.27
C VAL A 532 11.58 34.54 1.64
N GLY A 533 10.53 34.21 0.87
CA GLY A 533 10.34 32.86 0.31
C GLY A 533 9.60 31.89 1.24
N GLN A 534 9.39 32.24 2.51
CA GLN A 534 8.60 31.43 3.44
C GLN A 534 7.15 31.36 2.97
N GLN A 535 6.60 30.15 2.88
CA GLN A 535 5.18 29.95 2.62
C GLN A 535 4.38 30.11 3.91
N LEU A 536 3.29 30.87 3.85
CA LEU A 536 2.31 31.08 4.90
C LEU A 536 0.98 30.47 4.47
N ALA A 537 0.25 29.93 5.44
CA ALA A 537 -1.09 29.38 5.25
C ALA A 537 -2.11 30.30 5.95
N ILE A 538 -3.15 30.70 5.23
CA ILE A 538 -4.24 31.53 5.73
C ILE A 538 -5.53 30.72 5.66
N PRO A 539 -6.24 30.50 6.78
CA PRO A 539 -7.50 29.76 6.80
C PRO A 539 -8.49 30.34 5.77
N LYS A 540 -9.12 29.48 4.99
CA LYS A 540 -10.11 29.90 3.98
C LYS A 540 -11.28 30.65 4.59
N ALA A 541 -11.72 30.25 5.78
CA ALA A 541 -12.78 30.93 6.53
C ALA A 541 -12.45 32.42 6.77
N ASP A 542 -11.17 32.73 7.05
CA ASP A 542 -10.72 34.09 7.32
C ASP A 542 -10.70 34.98 6.05
N LEU A 543 -10.60 34.39 4.85
CA LEU A 543 -10.52 35.11 3.57
C LEU A 543 -11.87 35.66 3.09
N ARG A 544 -12.99 35.13 3.61
CA ARG A 544 -14.35 35.46 3.16
C ARG A 544 -14.88 36.80 3.68
N ASN A 545 -14.13 37.48 4.54
CA ASN A 545 -14.56 38.75 5.13
C ASN A 545 -14.35 39.94 4.18
N PRO A 546 -15.41 40.71 3.85
CA PRO A 546 -15.29 41.89 3.01
C PRO A 546 -14.30 42.93 3.58
N ILE A 547 -13.61 43.65 2.70
CA ILE A 547 -12.85 44.86 3.05
C ILE A 547 -13.81 45.82 3.76
N SER A 548 -13.47 46.18 5.00
CA SER A 548 -14.36 46.99 5.85
C SER A 548 -14.59 48.37 5.24
N ARG A 549 -15.86 48.77 5.10
CA ARG A 549 -16.24 50.12 4.68
C ARG A 549 -15.80 51.20 5.69
N ASN A 550 -15.57 50.83 6.95
CA ASN A 550 -15.12 51.76 8.00
C ASN A 550 -13.65 52.19 7.85
N ILE A 551 -12.91 51.65 6.86
CA ILE A 551 -11.55 52.08 6.49
C ILE A 551 -11.54 53.55 6.01
N THR A 552 -12.71 54.13 5.70
CA THR A 552 -12.89 55.54 5.36
C THR A 552 -12.97 56.48 6.58
N ALA A 553 -12.72 56.00 7.81
CA ALA A 553 -12.67 56.89 8.97
C ALA A 553 -11.47 57.89 8.85
N PRO A 554 -11.64 59.18 9.23
CA PRO A 554 -10.60 60.22 9.10
C PRO A 554 -9.24 59.83 9.69
N SER A 555 -9.24 59.02 10.75
CA SER A 555 -8.04 58.56 11.48
C SER A 555 -7.23 57.47 10.75
N ILE A 556 -7.79 56.83 9.71
CA ILE A 556 -7.16 55.74 8.94
C ILE A 556 -6.41 56.28 7.71
N PHE A 557 -6.70 57.51 7.27
CA PHE A 557 -6.05 58.17 6.12
C PHE A 557 -4.65 58.75 6.41
N ARG A 558 -3.96 58.30 7.47
CA ARG A 558 -2.69 58.89 7.97
C ARG A 558 -1.59 59.04 6.91
N LYS A 559 -1.59 58.20 5.86
CA LYS A 559 -0.60 58.23 4.79
C LYS A 559 -1.26 58.58 3.45
N PRO A 560 -0.97 59.74 2.84
CA PRO A 560 -1.50 60.08 1.53
C PRO A 560 -0.93 59.15 0.45
N PRO A 561 -1.73 58.76 -0.55
CA PRO A 561 -1.22 58.02 -1.70
C PRO A 561 -0.25 58.90 -2.49
N ARG A 562 0.81 58.29 -3.03
CA ARG A 562 1.73 58.95 -3.96
C ARG A 562 1.19 58.74 -5.37
N VAL A 563 0.79 59.82 -6.02
CA VAL A 563 0.19 59.78 -7.36
C VAL A 563 1.15 60.40 -8.37
N ASN A 564 1.39 59.71 -9.48
CA ASN A 564 2.18 60.23 -10.60
C ASN A 564 1.54 59.84 -11.94
N TYR A 565 1.47 60.78 -12.88
CA TYR A 565 1.04 60.50 -14.25
C TYR A 565 2.26 60.27 -15.15
N GLU A 566 2.21 59.24 -16.00
CA GLU A 566 3.21 58.95 -17.03
C GLU A 566 2.55 59.06 -18.41
N ALA A 567 2.98 60.04 -19.21
CA ALA A 567 2.38 60.32 -20.51
C ALA A 567 2.62 59.20 -21.54
N ALA A 568 3.82 58.60 -21.54
CA ALA A 568 4.19 57.57 -22.50
C ALA A 568 3.29 56.32 -22.44
N SER A 569 2.79 55.98 -21.25
CA SER A 569 1.89 54.85 -21.02
C SER A 569 0.44 55.29 -20.77
N SER A 570 0.15 56.59 -20.84
CA SER A 570 -1.10 57.22 -20.41
C SER A 570 -1.61 56.61 -19.09
N THR A 571 -0.76 56.57 -18.06
CA THR A 571 -1.06 55.85 -16.80
C THR A 571 -0.90 56.74 -15.57
N ILE A 572 -1.95 56.80 -14.76
CA ILE A 572 -1.96 57.31 -13.39
C ILE A 572 -1.52 56.17 -12.46
N PHE A 573 -0.34 56.33 -11.87
CA PHE A 573 0.19 55.40 -10.88
C PHE A 573 -0.14 55.89 -9.47
N VAL A 574 -0.91 55.08 -8.74
CA VAL A 574 -1.18 55.26 -7.31
C VAL A 574 -0.29 54.29 -6.54
N ARG A 575 0.71 54.84 -5.87
CA ARG A 575 1.74 54.12 -5.11
C ARG A 575 1.72 54.60 -3.65
N GLN A 576 2.58 54.01 -2.83
CA GLN A 576 2.70 54.20 -1.37
C GLN A 576 1.92 53.15 -0.56
N GLY A 577 2.59 52.02 -0.28
CA GLY A 577 2.02 50.95 0.54
C GLY A 577 1.52 51.44 1.90
N GLY A 578 0.37 50.89 2.32
CA GLY A 578 -0.36 51.25 3.52
C GLY A 578 -1.27 52.48 3.38
N SER A 579 -1.36 53.09 2.19
CA SER A 579 -2.28 54.21 1.94
C SER A 579 -3.66 53.74 1.47
N VAL A 580 -4.67 54.56 1.77
CA VAL A 580 -6.04 54.42 1.26
C VAL A 580 -6.27 55.53 0.23
N ALA A 581 -6.61 55.18 -1.00
CA ALA A 581 -6.84 56.10 -2.10
C ALA A 581 -8.33 56.12 -2.48
N THR A 582 -8.87 57.31 -2.70
CA THR A 582 -10.17 57.53 -3.35
C THR A 582 -9.98 58.37 -4.60
N LEU A 583 -10.97 58.45 -5.49
CA LEU A 583 -10.83 59.19 -6.75
C LEU A 583 -10.54 60.68 -6.53
N SER A 584 -11.19 61.30 -5.55
CA SER A 584 -10.96 62.68 -5.14
C SER A 584 -9.52 62.90 -4.67
N ARG A 585 -8.99 62.00 -3.84
CA ARG A 585 -7.59 62.10 -3.39
C ARG A 585 -6.62 61.93 -4.55
N ILE A 586 -6.92 61.04 -5.49
CA ILE A 586 -6.08 60.81 -6.66
C ILE A 586 -6.09 62.06 -7.56
N SER A 587 -7.28 62.58 -7.87
CA SER A 587 -7.44 63.77 -8.72
C SER A 587 -6.80 65.03 -8.09
N GLN A 588 -6.97 65.24 -6.78
CA GLN A 588 -6.34 66.35 -6.06
C GLN A 588 -4.81 66.27 -6.07
N ALA A 589 -4.24 65.07 -5.99
CA ALA A 589 -2.81 64.82 -6.01
C ALA A 589 -2.18 64.90 -7.41
N LEU A 590 -3.00 64.89 -8.48
CA LEU A 590 -2.50 65.13 -9.83
C LEU A 590 -2.13 66.61 -10.01
N PRO A 591 -1.07 66.90 -10.80
CA PRO A 591 -0.79 68.26 -11.26
C PRO A 591 -2.03 68.87 -11.93
N LEU A 592 -2.25 70.17 -11.77
CA LEU A 592 -3.44 70.86 -12.27
C LEU A 592 -3.71 70.57 -13.76
N ALA A 593 -2.65 70.57 -14.58
CA ALA A 593 -2.71 70.29 -16.01
C ALA A 593 -3.19 68.87 -16.38
N ASN A 594 -3.19 67.93 -15.43
CA ASN A 594 -3.54 66.52 -15.64
C ASN A 594 -4.84 66.12 -14.93
N ARG A 595 -5.54 67.04 -14.26
CA ARG A 595 -6.76 66.71 -13.49
C ARG A 595 -7.93 66.26 -14.38
N ASN A 596 -7.96 66.70 -15.64
CA ASN A 596 -8.91 66.24 -16.64
C ASN A 596 -8.80 64.73 -16.93
N LEU A 597 -7.68 64.08 -16.59
CA LEU A 597 -7.51 62.63 -16.79
C LEU A 597 -8.33 61.78 -15.81
N LEU A 598 -8.69 62.35 -14.65
CA LEU A 598 -9.60 61.76 -13.66
C LEU A 598 -10.44 62.89 -13.06
N GLU A 599 -11.64 63.04 -13.60
CA GLU A 599 -12.48 64.21 -13.37
C GLU A 599 -13.85 63.81 -12.86
N GLN A 600 -14.40 64.63 -11.96
CA GLN A 600 -15.78 64.55 -11.53
C GLN A 600 -16.64 65.43 -12.44
N THR A 601 -17.43 64.82 -13.32
CA THR A 601 -18.25 65.55 -14.30
C THR A 601 -19.60 65.99 -13.72
N ALA A 602 -20.08 65.30 -12.69
CA ALA A 602 -21.26 65.67 -11.92
C ALA A 602 -21.16 65.10 -10.48
N PRO A 603 -22.00 65.53 -9.52
CA PRO A 603 -21.98 64.97 -8.16
C PRO A 603 -22.11 63.44 -8.15
N GLY A 604 -21.05 62.75 -7.72
CA GLY A 604 -20.93 61.29 -7.77
C GLY A 604 -20.60 60.66 -9.14
N GLU A 605 -20.55 61.42 -10.24
CA GLU A 605 -20.16 60.93 -11.57
C GLU A 605 -18.72 61.29 -11.90
N TRP A 606 -17.94 60.28 -12.24
CA TRP A 606 -16.52 60.41 -12.55
C TRP A 606 -16.20 59.84 -13.92
N ILE A 607 -15.25 60.44 -14.61
CA ILE A 607 -14.66 59.89 -15.83
C ILE A 607 -13.15 59.69 -15.68
N LEU A 608 -12.68 58.51 -16.08
CA LEU A 608 -11.27 58.16 -16.13
C LEU A 608 -10.83 58.09 -17.61
N ARG A 609 -9.91 58.98 -18.01
CA ARG A 609 -9.37 59.09 -19.38
C ARG A 609 -7.94 58.58 -19.54
N ALA A 610 -7.29 58.23 -18.43
CA ALA A 610 -5.98 57.58 -18.40
C ALA A 610 -6.08 56.24 -17.67
N ASN A 611 -5.16 55.32 -17.95
CA ASN A 611 -5.08 54.07 -17.21
C ASN A 611 -4.86 54.32 -15.72
N LEU A 612 -5.42 53.49 -14.84
CA LEU A 612 -5.25 53.60 -13.40
C LEU A 612 -4.54 52.36 -12.85
N TYR A 613 -3.32 52.56 -12.37
CA TYR A 613 -2.50 51.51 -11.73
C TYR A 613 -2.52 51.67 -10.21
N VAL A 614 -2.94 50.63 -9.49
CA VAL A 614 -2.91 50.54 -8.03
C VAL A 614 -1.75 49.64 -7.59
N GLY A 615 -0.77 50.24 -6.91
CA GLY A 615 0.47 49.55 -6.51
C GLY A 615 0.35 48.63 -5.30
N LYS A 616 1.47 47.97 -4.96
CA LYS A 616 1.60 47.04 -3.83
C LYS A 616 1.09 47.69 -2.53
N ASP A 617 0.19 47.00 -1.83
CA ASP A 617 -0.36 47.35 -0.52
C ASP A 617 -1.09 48.72 -0.45
N VAL A 618 -1.50 49.27 -1.60
CA VAL A 618 -2.43 50.41 -1.67
C VAL A 618 -3.86 49.86 -1.66
N THR A 619 -4.77 50.51 -0.93
CA THR A 619 -6.22 50.20 -0.99
C THR A 619 -6.96 51.30 -1.74
N LEU A 620 -7.45 50.99 -2.94
CA LEU A 620 -8.37 51.86 -3.69
C LEU A 620 -9.80 51.61 -3.21
N VAL A 621 -10.51 52.67 -2.84
CA VAL A 621 -11.92 52.63 -2.43
C VAL A 621 -12.75 53.41 -3.45
N LEU A 622 -13.70 52.71 -4.08
CA LEU A 622 -14.75 53.26 -4.92
C LEU A 622 -16.07 52.96 -4.19
N ASP A 623 -16.61 53.94 -3.48
CA ASP A 623 -17.86 53.79 -2.75
C ASP A 623 -18.91 54.79 -3.23
N GLY A 624 -20.18 54.40 -3.28
CA GLY A 624 -21.31 55.23 -3.72
C GLY A 624 -21.50 56.56 -2.98
N SER A 625 -20.90 56.73 -1.79
CA SER A 625 -20.84 58.04 -1.13
C SER A 625 -20.01 59.09 -1.89
N GLU A 626 -19.03 58.65 -2.67
CA GLU A 626 -18.15 59.50 -3.49
C GLU A 626 -18.29 59.23 -5.00
N VAL A 627 -18.45 57.97 -5.37
CA VAL A 627 -18.42 57.45 -6.74
C VAL A 627 -19.68 56.64 -6.98
N LYS A 628 -20.75 57.33 -7.41
CA LYS A 628 -22.01 56.70 -7.83
C LYS A 628 -21.88 56.05 -9.21
N TYR A 629 -21.21 56.72 -10.13
CA TYR A 629 -20.97 56.24 -11.49
C TYR A 629 -19.54 56.57 -11.93
N LEU A 630 -18.74 55.55 -12.24
CA LEU A 630 -17.44 55.69 -12.86
C LEU A 630 -17.50 55.27 -14.34
N LYS A 631 -17.25 56.23 -15.22
CA LYS A 631 -17.12 56.06 -16.67
C LYS A 631 -15.66 55.82 -17.02
N LEU A 632 -15.35 54.72 -17.68
CA LEU A 632 -14.02 54.39 -18.17
C LEU A 632 -13.96 54.71 -19.66
N LYS A 633 -13.16 55.71 -20.07
CA LYS A 633 -13.05 56.11 -21.48
C LYS A 633 -12.75 54.88 -22.35
N SER A 634 -13.58 54.67 -23.37
CA SER A 634 -13.49 53.60 -24.36
C SER A 634 -14.20 54.07 -25.63
N ASP A 635 -13.45 54.34 -26.69
CA ASP A 635 -14.01 54.79 -27.97
C ASP A 635 -13.26 54.17 -29.16
N SER A 636 -13.58 54.63 -30.37
CA SER A 636 -12.97 54.16 -31.62
C SER A 636 -11.44 54.28 -31.65
N GLU A 637 -10.86 55.18 -30.86
CA GLU A 637 -9.43 55.49 -30.88
C GLU A 637 -8.67 54.73 -29.78
N ALA A 638 -9.18 54.74 -28.55
CA ALA A 638 -8.50 54.15 -27.40
C ALA A 638 -9.45 53.82 -26.25
N PHE A 639 -9.02 52.90 -25.39
CA PHE A 639 -9.69 52.57 -24.14
C PHE A 639 -8.72 52.58 -22.95
N VAL A 640 -9.27 52.78 -21.75
CA VAL A 640 -8.50 52.77 -20.49
C VAL A 640 -8.69 51.48 -19.71
N TRP A 641 -7.75 51.18 -18.81
CA TRP A 641 -7.90 50.07 -17.86
C TRP A 641 -7.66 50.52 -16.42
N MET A 642 -8.32 49.82 -15.48
CA MET A 642 -8.02 49.92 -14.05
C MET A 642 -7.42 48.61 -13.57
N ARG A 643 -6.21 48.65 -13.00
CA ARG A 643 -5.50 47.45 -12.58
C ARG A 643 -4.80 47.61 -11.24
N SER A 644 -5.01 46.64 -10.35
CA SER A 644 -4.19 46.48 -9.15
C SER A 644 -3.09 45.44 -9.35
N GLN A 645 -1.93 45.68 -8.74
CA GLN A 645 -0.80 44.76 -8.75
C GLN A 645 -0.30 44.54 -7.32
N ASN A 646 -0.77 43.46 -6.67
CA ASN A 646 -0.62 43.22 -5.23
C ASN A 646 -1.24 44.33 -4.34
N GLY A 647 -2.18 45.10 -4.89
CA GLY A 647 -2.96 46.11 -4.17
C GLY A 647 -4.40 45.65 -3.96
N ASN A 648 -5.14 46.41 -3.16
CA ASN A 648 -6.52 46.14 -2.79
C ASN A 648 -7.47 47.08 -3.52
N VAL A 649 -8.63 46.57 -3.92
CA VAL A 649 -9.71 47.37 -4.53
C VAL A 649 -11.02 47.03 -3.84
N LEU A 650 -11.70 48.02 -3.29
CA LEU A 650 -13.06 47.90 -2.80
C LEU A 650 -13.98 48.70 -3.72
N ILE A 651 -14.96 48.04 -4.31
CA ILE A 651 -16.02 48.65 -5.11
C ILE A 651 -17.33 48.40 -4.36
N SER A 652 -18.02 49.46 -3.94
CA SER A 652 -19.27 49.34 -3.20
C SER A 652 -20.32 50.37 -3.58
N ASN A 653 -21.54 49.92 -3.88
CA ASN A 653 -22.66 50.81 -4.24
C ASN A 653 -22.31 51.75 -5.42
N THR A 654 -21.55 51.25 -6.39
CA THR A 654 -21.03 52.03 -7.53
C THR A 654 -21.44 51.37 -8.85
N LYS A 655 -21.78 52.20 -9.85
CA LYS A 655 -21.92 51.78 -11.24
C LYS A 655 -20.61 52.02 -11.99
N ILE A 656 -20.15 51.07 -12.81
CA ILE A 656 -18.97 51.22 -13.66
C ILE A 656 -19.24 50.71 -15.07
N THR A 657 -18.97 51.54 -16.08
CA THR A 657 -19.05 51.13 -17.49
C THR A 657 -17.87 51.62 -18.31
N SER A 658 -17.60 50.95 -19.44
CA SER A 658 -16.91 51.59 -20.54
C SER A 658 -17.78 52.73 -21.09
N TRP A 659 -17.17 53.78 -21.63
CA TRP A 659 -17.90 54.96 -22.06
C TRP A 659 -17.23 55.64 -23.26
N ASP A 660 -17.98 55.78 -24.35
CA ASP A 660 -17.61 56.62 -25.47
C ASP A 660 -18.20 58.01 -25.24
N GLU A 661 -17.31 58.97 -25.05
CA GLU A 661 -17.68 60.34 -24.72
C GLU A 661 -18.23 61.12 -25.89
N LYS A 662 -17.84 60.77 -27.12
CA LYS A 662 -18.36 61.40 -28.33
C LYS A 662 -19.78 60.91 -28.60
N ALA A 663 -20.05 59.63 -28.34
CA ALA A 663 -21.38 59.04 -28.48
C ALA A 663 -22.29 59.28 -27.27
N ASP A 664 -21.73 59.72 -26.14
CA ASP A 664 -22.40 59.84 -24.84
C ASP A 664 -23.15 58.55 -24.43
N ALA A 665 -22.49 57.41 -24.65
CA ALA A 665 -23.07 56.09 -24.44
C ALA A 665 -22.00 55.07 -24.03
N PRO A 666 -22.39 53.92 -23.44
CA PRO A 666 -21.46 52.82 -23.21
C PRO A 666 -20.84 52.31 -24.52
N ASP A 667 -19.57 51.89 -24.46
CA ASP A 667 -18.89 51.29 -25.61
C ASP A 667 -19.38 49.85 -25.83
N MET A 668 -20.15 49.68 -26.90
CA MET A 668 -20.71 48.38 -27.30
C MET A 668 -19.71 47.53 -28.08
N GLU A 669 -18.65 48.12 -28.64
CA GLU A 669 -17.74 47.48 -29.60
C GLU A 669 -16.60 46.74 -28.89
N TYR A 670 -16.78 45.43 -28.65
CA TYR A 670 -15.81 44.62 -27.92
C TYR A 670 -14.72 43.98 -28.79
N GLU A 671 -14.88 43.86 -30.11
CA GLU A 671 -13.93 43.10 -30.95
C GLU A 671 -12.59 43.79 -31.10
N THR A 672 -12.59 45.12 -30.99
CA THR A 672 -11.39 45.95 -31.12
C THR A 672 -10.71 46.27 -29.78
N GLY A 673 -11.34 45.92 -28.67
CA GLY A 673 -10.88 46.19 -27.30
C GLY A 673 -11.76 47.21 -26.59
N ARG A 674 -12.02 46.97 -25.29
CA ARG A 674 -12.81 47.84 -24.40
C ARG A 674 -12.15 48.00 -23.05
N ALA A 675 -12.58 49.04 -22.33
CA ALA A 675 -12.15 49.26 -20.96
C ALA A 675 -12.40 48.05 -20.05
N TYR A 676 -11.55 47.84 -19.06
CA TYR A 676 -11.60 46.67 -18.18
C TYR A 676 -11.02 46.91 -16.79
N ILE A 677 -11.33 46.00 -15.86
CA ILE A 677 -10.86 46.02 -14.48
C ILE A 677 -10.15 44.70 -14.15
N THR A 678 -8.96 44.78 -13.53
CA THR A 678 -8.21 43.58 -13.13
C THR A 678 -7.49 43.72 -11.79
N ALA A 679 -7.67 42.75 -10.89
CA ALA A 679 -6.79 42.53 -9.74
C ALA A 679 -5.73 41.48 -10.05
N LYS A 680 -4.44 41.75 -9.79
CA LYS A 680 -3.35 40.82 -10.10
C LYS A 680 -2.49 40.36 -8.93
N ASN A 681 -1.96 39.15 -9.08
CA ASN A 681 -0.99 38.51 -8.20
C ASN A 681 -1.51 38.45 -6.76
N SER A 682 -0.81 39.01 -5.78
CA SER A 682 -1.23 38.95 -4.37
C SER A 682 -2.22 40.05 -3.96
N GLY A 683 -3.08 40.48 -4.88
CA GLY A 683 -4.07 41.52 -4.62
C GLY A 683 -5.37 40.94 -4.04
N ARG A 684 -6.21 41.83 -3.51
CA ARG A 684 -7.60 41.51 -3.14
C ARG A 684 -8.53 42.48 -3.85
N MET A 685 -9.65 42.00 -4.37
CA MET A 685 -10.69 42.89 -4.89
C MET A 685 -12.06 42.43 -4.43
N ASP A 686 -12.79 43.35 -3.81
CA ASP A 686 -14.14 43.14 -3.31
C ASP A 686 -15.11 44.03 -4.07
N VAL A 687 -16.25 43.48 -4.49
CA VAL A 687 -17.28 44.14 -5.29
C VAL A 687 -18.62 43.89 -4.62
N ILE A 688 -19.29 44.92 -4.16
CA ILE A 688 -20.46 44.81 -3.28
C ILE A 688 -21.57 45.73 -3.76
N ASN A 689 -22.78 45.21 -3.97
CA ASN A 689 -23.98 45.99 -4.32
C ASN A 689 -23.75 46.96 -5.48
N SER A 690 -22.99 46.55 -6.50
CA SER A 690 -22.51 47.41 -7.58
C SER A 690 -23.00 46.92 -8.94
N GLU A 691 -22.98 47.81 -9.94
CA GLU A 691 -23.36 47.51 -11.33
C GLU A 691 -22.12 47.66 -12.22
N ILE A 692 -21.74 46.58 -12.92
CA ILE A 692 -20.53 46.53 -13.73
C ILE A 692 -20.92 46.07 -15.14
N GLY A 693 -20.76 46.94 -16.14
CA GLY A 693 -21.22 46.61 -17.48
C GLY A 693 -20.39 47.15 -18.63
N TYR A 694 -20.58 46.54 -19.81
CA TYR A 694 -19.92 46.92 -21.06
C TYR A 694 -18.38 46.84 -21.05
N LEU A 695 -17.79 46.04 -20.16
CA LEU A 695 -16.34 45.90 -20.02
C LEU A 695 -15.76 44.71 -20.79
N GLY A 696 -14.49 44.83 -21.17
CA GLY A 696 -13.65 43.73 -21.61
C GLY A 696 -13.87 43.22 -23.04
N TYR A 697 -12.96 42.33 -23.45
CA TYR A 697 -12.81 41.82 -24.83
C TYR A 697 -12.03 40.49 -24.88
N ALA A 698 -11.97 39.87 -26.06
CA ALA A 698 -11.24 38.62 -26.33
C ALA A 698 -9.76 38.84 -26.74
N GLY A 699 -8.85 37.95 -26.32
CA GLY A 699 -7.51 37.86 -26.93
C GLY A 699 -6.60 39.08 -26.69
N LEU A 700 -5.78 39.44 -27.70
CA LEU A 700 -4.95 40.66 -27.73
C LEU A 700 -5.73 41.80 -28.42
N PRO A 701 -5.73 43.02 -27.87
CA PRO A 701 -6.54 44.12 -28.40
C PRO A 701 -6.01 44.66 -29.72
N LYS A 702 -6.92 45.06 -30.62
CA LYS A 702 -6.58 45.73 -31.90
C LYS A 702 -6.33 47.24 -31.72
N ARG A 703 -7.02 47.91 -30.78
CA ARG A 703 -6.86 49.34 -30.43
C ARG A 703 -5.71 49.61 -29.43
N GLY A 704 -4.78 48.68 -29.27
CA GLY A 704 -3.66 48.79 -28.34
C GLY A 704 -4.00 48.38 -26.91
N GLY A 705 -2.98 47.99 -26.15
CA GLY A 705 -3.11 47.45 -24.78
C GLY A 705 -2.08 46.34 -24.52
N PRO A 706 -1.29 46.39 -23.43
CA PRO A 706 -0.13 45.49 -23.29
C PRO A 706 -0.45 44.04 -22.92
N PHE A 707 -1.72 43.70 -22.65
CA PHE A 707 -2.07 42.45 -21.96
C PHE A 707 -3.33 41.80 -22.51
N GLY A 708 -3.23 40.52 -22.88
CA GLY A 708 -4.38 39.71 -23.28
C GLY A 708 -5.19 39.12 -22.11
N GLY A 709 -6.44 38.75 -22.41
CA GLY A 709 -7.37 38.08 -21.49
C GLY A 709 -7.98 39.01 -20.44
N SER A 710 -8.36 40.21 -20.86
CA SER A 710 -9.00 41.22 -20.03
C SER A 710 -10.50 41.22 -20.33
N TYR A 711 -11.18 40.18 -19.82
CA TYR A 711 -12.53 39.78 -20.23
C TYR A 711 -13.68 40.59 -19.61
N GLY A 712 -13.40 41.63 -18.82
CA GLY A 712 -14.40 42.43 -18.13
C GLY A 712 -13.85 42.86 -16.78
N ILE A 713 -14.44 42.35 -15.70
CA ILE A 713 -13.84 42.37 -14.38
C ILE A 713 -13.15 41.04 -14.07
N SER A 714 -11.92 41.09 -13.57
CA SER A 714 -11.08 39.89 -13.50
C SER A 714 -10.12 39.85 -12.32
N TRP A 715 -9.88 38.64 -11.81
CA TRP A 715 -8.85 38.32 -10.84
C TRP A 715 -7.83 37.43 -11.53
N LYS A 716 -6.58 37.89 -11.73
CA LYS A 716 -5.56 37.15 -12.48
C LYS A 716 -4.22 36.99 -11.77
N ASN A 717 -3.86 35.75 -11.48
CA ASN A 717 -2.51 35.38 -11.10
C ASN A 717 -1.58 35.26 -12.33
N ASN A 718 -0.28 35.08 -12.13
CA ASN A 718 0.67 34.68 -13.17
C ASN A 718 0.90 33.15 -13.14
N ASN A 719 1.31 32.54 -14.26
CA ASN A 719 1.43 31.08 -14.38
C ASN A 719 2.41 30.46 -13.35
N GLN A 720 3.38 31.23 -12.83
CA GLN A 720 4.33 30.78 -11.81
C GLN A 720 3.86 31.07 -10.36
N GLY A 721 2.66 31.63 -10.18
CA GLY A 721 2.19 32.22 -8.92
C GLY A 721 1.22 31.38 -8.10
N PHE A 722 0.73 30.24 -8.59
CA PHE A 722 -0.38 29.50 -7.98
C PHE A 722 -0.15 29.03 -6.53
N ARG A 723 1.11 28.86 -6.10
CA ARG A 723 1.46 28.52 -4.71
C ARG A 723 2.06 29.67 -3.90
N ASN A 724 2.37 30.77 -4.59
CA ASN A 724 3.22 31.84 -4.09
C ASN A 724 2.46 33.16 -3.90
N ASN A 725 1.35 33.33 -4.63
CA ASN A 725 0.48 34.48 -4.55
C ASN A 725 -0.89 34.04 -4.05
N LEU A 726 -1.43 34.79 -3.09
CA LEU A 726 -2.81 34.67 -2.67
C LEU A 726 -3.65 35.76 -3.34
N LEU A 727 -4.49 35.36 -4.28
CA LEU A 727 -5.45 36.23 -4.97
C LEU A 727 -6.85 35.82 -4.54
N THR A 728 -7.64 36.78 -4.04
CA THR A 728 -8.96 36.49 -3.46
C THR A 728 -9.89 37.71 -3.51
N GLY A 729 -11.12 37.54 -3.04
CA GLY A 729 -12.12 38.61 -3.01
C GLY A 729 -13.49 38.18 -2.49
N VAL A 730 -14.36 39.16 -2.32
CA VAL A 730 -15.79 38.99 -2.05
C VAL A 730 -16.61 39.72 -3.10
N VAL A 731 -17.54 39.02 -3.75
CA VAL A 731 -18.41 39.53 -4.80
C VAL A 731 -19.85 39.26 -4.41
N THR A 732 -20.56 40.27 -3.91
CA THR A 732 -21.93 40.09 -3.40
C THR A 732 -22.93 41.16 -3.86
N GLY A 733 -24.15 40.74 -4.19
CA GLY A 733 -25.26 41.65 -4.48
C GLY A 733 -25.10 42.47 -5.77
N ASN A 734 -24.25 42.07 -6.70
CA ASN A 734 -23.88 42.86 -7.88
C ASN A 734 -24.67 42.50 -9.13
N LYS A 735 -24.65 43.39 -10.13
CA LYS A 735 -25.11 43.15 -11.50
C LYS A 735 -23.94 43.21 -12.48
N PHE A 736 -23.71 42.13 -13.22
CA PHE A 736 -22.72 42.02 -14.29
C PHE A 736 -23.40 41.84 -15.63
N HIS A 737 -23.34 42.83 -16.51
CA HIS A 737 -24.08 42.76 -17.79
C HIS A 737 -23.34 43.36 -18.97
N HIS A 738 -23.57 42.80 -20.16
CA HIS A 738 -22.94 43.25 -21.42
C HIS A 738 -21.40 43.29 -21.38
N ASN A 739 -20.79 42.69 -20.36
CA ASN A 739 -19.36 42.47 -20.30
C ASN A 739 -19.01 41.35 -21.27
N TYR A 740 -17.74 41.25 -21.66
CA TYR A 740 -17.31 40.13 -22.47
C TYR A 740 -17.54 38.81 -21.70
N PHE A 741 -16.99 38.71 -20.49
CA PHE A 741 -17.39 37.78 -19.42
C PHE A 741 -17.92 38.62 -18.25
N GLY A 742 -18.98 38.16 -17.58
CA GLY A 742 -19.51 38.83 -16.40
C GLY A 742 -18.47 38.91 -15.27
N LEU A 743 -17.82 37.79 -14.95
CA LEU A 743 -16.71 37.69 -14.00
C LEU A 743 -15.72 36.61 -14.43
N TYR A 744 -14.42 36.89 -14.31
CA TYR A 744 -13.36 35.94 -14.64
C TYR A 744 -12.32 35.76 -13.52
N THR A 745 -11.88 34.52 -13.27
CA THR A 745 -10.75 34.24 -12.37
C THR A 745 -9.65 33.42 -13.02
N TYR A 746 -8.41 33.60 -12.57
CA TYR A 746 -7.25 32.78 -12.92
C TYR A 746 -6.40 32.61 -11.65
N GLY A 747 -6.37 31.41 -11.08
CA GLY A 747 -5.61 31.08 -9.88
C GLY A 747 -6.07 31.79 -8.61
N VAL A 748 -7.39 31.90 -8.41
CA VAL A 748 -8.01 32.46 -7.20
C VAL A 748 -8.23 31.38 -6.14
N THR A 749 -8.15 31.76 -4.86
CA THR A 749 -8.44 30.86 -3.74
C THR A 749 -9.42 31.48 -2.75
N GLY A 750 -10.44 30.72 -2.34
CA GLY A 750 -11.31 31.09 -1.21
C GLY A 750 -12.25 32.26 -1.47
N MET A 751 -12.50 32.60 -2.73
CA MET A 751 -13.34 33.74 -3.11
C MET A 751 -14.83 33.41 -2.93
N LEU A 752 -15.58 34.39 -2.43
CA LEU A 752 -17.04 34.33 -2.27
C LEU A 752 -17.71 35.06 -3.43
N VAL A 753 -18.63 34.41 -4.13
CA VAL A 753 -19.48 34.98 -5.18
C VAL A 753 -20.92 34.66 -4.81
N ARG A 754 -21.64 35.61 -4.21
CA ARG A 754 -22.99 35.35 -3.67
C ARG A 754 -24.06 36.39 -3.98
N GLY A 755 -25.25 35.95 -4.35
CA GLY A 755 -26.40 36.87 -4.53
C GLY A 755 -26.23 37.86 -5.69
N ASN A 756 -25.46 37.51 -6.72
CA ASN A 756 -25.21 38.37 -7.87
C ASN A 756 -26.10 37.99 -9.07
N GLU A 757 -26.28 38.91 -9.99
CA GLU A 757 -26.86 38.67 -11.31
C GLU A 757 -25.80 38.83 -12.40
N ALA A 758 -25.67 37.86 -13.29
CA ALA A 758 -24.83 37.94 -14.48
C ALA A 758 -25.66 37.65 -15.74
N TYR A 759 -25.92 38.68 -16.55
CA TYR A 759 -26.84 38.56 -17.67
C TYR A 759 -26.43 39.33 -18.93
N GLU A 760 -26.88 38.85 -20.09
CA GLU A 760 -26.59 39.49 -21.39
C GLU A 760 -25.09 39.74 -21.61
N ASN A 761 -24.22 38.92 -21.02
CA ASN A 761 -22.79 38.97 -21.27
C ASN A 761 -22.45 38.24 -22.59
N ILE A 762 -21.40 38.69 -23.27
CA ILE A 762 -21.05 38.24 -24.63
C ILE A 762 -20.72 36.74 -24.69
N GLN A 763 -20.18 36.17 -23.61
CA GLN A 763 -19.85 34.75 -23.54
C GLN A 763 -20.34 34.12 -22.24
N TYR A 764 -19.76 34.45 -21.09
CA TYR A 764 -20.04 33.73 -19.84
C TYR A 764 -20.59 34.68 -18.78
N GLY A 765 -21.48 34.17 -17.92
CA GLY A 765 -21.89 34.87 -16.71
C GLY A 765 -20.76 34.87 -15.68
N PHE A 766 -20.51 33.72 -15.05
CA PHE A 766 -19.41 33.52 -14.11
C PHE A 766 -18.44 32.46 -14.66
N ASP A 767 -17.18 32.85 -14.88
CA ASP A 767 -16.12 31.99 -15.42
C ASP A 767 -14.92 31.86 -14.45
N PRO A 768 -15.05 31.11 -13.34
CA PRO A 768 -13.88 30.65 -12.62
C PRO A 768 -12.98 29.76 -13.47
N HIS A 769 -11.73 30.17 -13.65
CA HIS A 769 -10.83 29.51 -14.58
C HIS A 769 -9.45 29.20 -13.97
N ASP A 770 -8.72 28.28 -14.60
CA ASP A 770 -7.30 27.95 -14.40
C ASP A 770 -6.88 27.87 -12.92
N ASP A 771 -6.99 26.67 -12.35
CA ASP A 771 -6.54 26.35 -10.99
C ASP A 771 -7.25 27.14 -9.87
N SER A 772 -8.35 27.85 -10.21
CA SER A 772 -9.19 28.50 -9.21
C SER A 772 -9.89 27.46 -8.34
N ASN A 773 -9.81 27.66 -7.02
CA ASN A 773 -10.17 26.62 -6.07
C ASN A 773 -10.83 27.19 -4.82
N ASN A 774 -11.62 26.35 -4.16
CA ASN A 774 -12.24 26.66 -2.87
C ASN A 774 -13.14 27.89 -2.87
N MET A 775 -13.70 28.21 -4.04
CA MET A 775 -14.68 29.27 -4.18
C MET A 775 -16.05 28.79 -3.72
N LEU A 776 -16.82 29.72 -3.15
CA LEU A 776 -18.26 29.54 -2.92
C LEU A 776 -19.01 30.43 -3.91
N ILE A 777 -19.75 29.81 -4.82
CA ILE A 777 -20.58 30.46 -5.84
C ILE A 777 -22.02 30.12 -5.47
N ALA A 778 -22.66 31.00 -4.70
CA ALA A 778 -23.94 30.70 -4.07
C ALA A 778 -25.05 31.71 -4.38
N ASP A 779 -26.28 31.25 -4.50
CA ASP A 779 -27.47 32.12 -4.59
C ASP A 779 -27.40 33.18 -5.72
N ASN A 780 -26.66 32.91 -6.81
CA ASN A 780 -26.52 33.83 -7.93
C ASN A 780 -27.54 33.51 -9.03
N ARG A 781 -27.80 34.49 -9.90
CA ARG A 781 -28.61 34.33 -11.12
C ARG A 781 -27.72 34.54 -12.34
N ALA A 782 -27.64 33.57 -13.25
CA ALA A 782 -26.86 33.66 -14.48
C ALA A 782 -27.72 33.35 -15.70
N TYR A 783 -28.05 34.37 -16.51
CA TYR A 783 -29.06 34.19 -17.56
C TYR A 783 -28.84 34.98 -18.84
N ARG A 784 -29.35 34.48 -19.96
CA ARG A 784 -29.24 35.13 -21.28
C ARG A 784 -27.80 35.49 -21.67
N ASN A 785 -26.83 34.67 -21.27
CA ASN A 785 -25.43 34.84 -21.63
C ASN A 785 -25.11 34.13 -22.95
N GLY A 786 -24.13 34.65 -23.69
CA GLY A 786 -23.79 34.21 -25.05
C GLY A 786 -23.26 32.78 -25.16
N ASN A 787 -22.89 32.12 -24.06
CA ASN A 787 -22.53 30.71 -23.96
C ASN A 787 -23.09 30.11 -22.65
N HIS A 788 -22.31 30.07 -21.57
CA HIS A 788 -22.68 29.40 -20.32
C HIS A 788 -23.07 30.41 -19.25
N GLY A 789 -24.02 30.04 -18.38
CA GLY A 789 -24.34 30.83 -17.19
C GLY A 789 -23.18 30.79 -16.19
N ILE A 790 -22.83 29.58 -15.73
CA ILE A 790 -21.70 29.33 -14.83
C ILE A 790 -20.78 28.30 -15.49
N ILE A 791 -19.49 28.58 -15.61
CA ILE A 791 -18.50 27.63 -16.08
C ILE A 791 -17.30 27.63 -15.14
N ILE A 792 -16.89 26.44 -14.68
CA ILE A 792 -15.57 26.27 -14.05
C ILE A 792 -14.67 25.44 -14.97
N SER A 793 -13.51 25.99 -15.32
CA SER A 793 -12.72 25.45 -16.43
C SER A 793 -11.23 25.41 -16.12
N ARG A 794 -10.59 24.31 -16.55
CA ARG A 794 -9.15 24.03 -16.43
C ARG A 794 -8.66 23.90 -14.99
N ARG A 795 -8.69 22.67 -14.48
CA ARG A 795 -8.15 22.30 -13.17
C ARG A 795 -8.75 23.10 -12.03
N CYS A 796 -10.02 23.52 -12.14
CA CYS A 796 -10.72 24.13 -11.02
C CYS A 796 -11.21 23.05 -10.05
N PHE A 797 -10.84 23.14 -8.77
CA PHE A 797 -11.13 22.08 -7.81
C PHE A 797 -11.66 22.59 -6.48
N GLN A 798 -12.46 21.75 -5.81
CA GLN A 798 -12.99 22.00 -4.46
C GLN A 798 -13.84 23.27 -4.39
N ASN A 799 -14.48 23.66 -5.48
CA ASN A 799 -15.43 24.78 -5.50
C ASN A 799 -16.85 24.26 -5.18
N ALA A 800 -17.68 25.14 -4.63
CA ALA A 800 -19.08 24.86 -4.35
C ALA A 800 -19.97 25.82 -5.15
N ILE A 801 -20.86 25.26 -5.96
CA ILE A 801 -21.87 25.95 -6.79
C ILE A 801 -23.24 25.59 -6.20
N VAL A 802 -23.78 26.46 -5.34
CA VAL A 802 -24.91 26.11 -4.46
C VAL A 802 -26.07 27.10 -4.59
N GLY A 803 -27.31 26.62 -4.76
CA GLY A 803 -28.48 27.50 -4.68
C GLY A 803 -28.61 28.53 -5.82
N ASN A 804 -27.85 28.38 -6.92
CA ASN A 804 -27.88 29.33 -8.02
C ASN A 804 -29.07 29.06 -8.96
N GLU A 805 -29.50 30.10 -9.66
CA GLU A 805 -30.43 30.02 -10.78
C GLU A 805 -29.66 30.27 -12.08
N SER A 806 -29.60 29.30 -12.98
CA SER A 806 -28.88 29.45 -14.26
C SER A 806 -29.77 29.08 -15.44
N PHE A 807 -30.17 30.06 -16.24
CA PHE A 807 -31.24 29.86 -17.22
C PHE A 807 -31.14 30.67 -18.51
N ASP A 808 -31.76 30.18 -19.57
CA ASP A 808 -31.82 30.83 -20.89
C ASP A 808 -30.44 31.25 -21.43
N ASN A 809 -29.38 30.51 -21.10
CA ASN A 809 -28.06 30.75 -21.67
C ASN A 809 -27.91 29.98 -22.97
N ARG A 810 -27.16 30.52 -23.94
CA ARG A 810 -27.05 29.94 -25.29
C ARG A 810 -26.60 28.47 -25.29
N LEU A 811 -25.74 28.09 -24.34
CA LEU A 811 -25.18 26.75 -24.22
C LEU A 811 -25.60 26.09 -22.91
N HIS A 812 -24.86 26.24 -21.81
CA HIS A 812 -25.08 25.41 -20.62
C HIS A 812 -25.43 26.26 -19.42
N GLY A 813 -26.30 25.76 -18.56
CA GLY A 813 -26.58 26.41 -17.28
C GLY A 813 -25.34 26.39 -16.40
N ILE A 814 -24.81 25.19 -16.13
CA ILE A 814 -23.59 24.98 -15.36
C ILE A 814 -22.66 24.02 -16.12
N MET A 815 -21.39 24.39 -16.25
CA MET A 815 -20.37 23.59 -16.94
C MET A 815 -19.15 23.35 -16.04
N LEU A 816 -18.74 22.09 -15.90
CA LEU A 816 -17.47 21.67 -15.30
C LEU A 816 -16.56 21.17 -16.44
N ASP A 817 -15.49 21.90 -16.75
CA ASP A 817 -14.65 21.67 -17.93
C ASP A 817 -13.19 21.38 -17.56
N ARG A 818 -12.57 20.43 -18.28
CA ARG A 818 -11.12 20.17 -18.35
C ARG A 818 -10.44 20.02 -16.98
N GLN A 819 -10.54 18.82 -16.42
CA GLN A 819 -9.91 18.43 -15.15
C GLN A 819 -10.38 19.28 -13.96
N SER A 820 -11.55 19.89 -14.08
CA SER A 820 -12.18 20.59 -12.97
C SER A 820 -12.84 19.56 -12.07
N ASN A 821 -12.13 19.17 -11.01
CA ASN A 821 -12.38 17.95 -10.25
C ASN A 821 -12.80 18.24 -8.81
N ASN A 822 -13.55 17.32 -8.20
CA ASN A 822 -13.95 17.40 -6.79
C ASN A 822 -14.72 18.68 -6.44
N ASN A 823 -15.59 19.15 -7.34
CA ASN A 823 -16.48 20.29 -7.10
C ASN A 823 -17.88 19.81 -6.71
N LEU A 824 -18.59 20.66 -5.97
CA LEU A 824 -19.97 20.45 -5.54
C LEU A 824 -20.91 21.33 -6.37
N VAL A 825 -21.97 20.74 -6.92
CA VAL A 825 -23.07 21.42 -7.62
C VAL A 825 -24.37 21.01 -6.94
N GLN A 826 -24.91 21.87 -6.08
CA GLN A 826 -26.02 21.49 -5.20
C GLN A 826 -27.17 22.50 -5.17
N SER A 827 -28.41 22.01 -5.12
CA SER A 827 -29.60 22.85 -4.91
C SER A 827 -29.77 23.99 -5.92
N ASN A 828 -29.22 23.85 -7.13
CA ASN A 828 -29.34 24.86 -8.18
C ASN A 828 -30.63 24.63 -8.98
N LYS A 829 -31.19 25.71 -9.50
CA LYS A 829 -32.29 25.71 -10.47
C LYS A 829 -31.71 25.99 -11.85
N VAL A 830 -31.85 25.05 -12.78
CA VAL A 830 -31.17 25.12 -14.07
C VAL A 830 -32.13 24.79 -15.21
N TYR A 831 -32.46 25.77 -16.06
CA TYR A 831 -33.51 25.60 -17.07
C TYR A 831 -33.35 26.45 -18.34
N GLY A 832 -33.95 26.02 -19.46
CA GLY A 832 -33.90 26.78 -20.72
C GLY A 832 -32.53 26.81 -21.41
N ASN A 833 -31.64 25.86 -21.13
CA ASN A 833 -30.30 25.78 -21.72
C ASN A 833 -30.16 24.55 -22.65
N VAL A 834 -29.05 24.44 -23.40
CA VAL A 834 -28.70 23.21 -24.14
C VAL A 834 -28.35 22.07 -23.19
N ASP A 835 -27.50 22.32 -22.20
CA ASP A 835 -27.31 21.36 -21.11
C ASP A 835 -27.64 22.08 -19.81
N GLY A 836 -28.40 21.44 -18.92
CA GLY A 836 -28.57 21.94 -17.56
C GLY A 836 -27.21 21.95 -16.87
N ILE A 837 -26.72 20.76 -16.55
CA ILE A 837 -25.39 20.56 -15.96
C ILE A 837 -24.55 19.70 -16.89
N ALA A 838 -23.43 20.24 -17.36
CA ALA A 838 -22.48 19.54 -18.21
C ALA A 838 -21.15 19.29 -17.48
N VAL A 839 -20.65 18.05 -17.54
CA VAL A 839 -19.34 17.64 -17.02
C VAL A 839 -18.51 17.07 -18.15
N TYR A 840 -17.39 17.72 -18.43
CA TYR A 840 -16.53 17.44 -19.57
C TYR A 840 -15.08 17.23 -19.10
N ALA A 841 -14.55 16.03 -19.34
CA ALA A 841 -13.19 15.64 -18.93
C ALA A 841 -12.88 16.00 -17.47
N SER A 842 -13.84 15.76 -16.58
CA SER A 842 -13.83 16.22 -15.19
C SER A 842 -14.27 15.11 -14.25
N ASP A 843 -13.55 14.96 -13.14
CA ASP A 843 -13.61 13.78 -12.29
C ASP A 843 -14.04 14.10 -10.85
N GLY A 844 -14.73 13.15 -10.21
CA GLY A 844 -15.02 13.21 -8.78
C GLY A 844 -15.96 14.35 -8.36
N ASN A 845 -16.72 14.94 -9.27
CA ASN A 845 -17.67 16.00 -8.94
C ASN A 845 -18.98 15.42 -8.40
N VAL A 846 -19.65 16.22 -7.58
CA VAL A 846 -20.86 15.85 -6.85
C VAL A 846 -22.01 16.77 -7.27
N ILE A 847 -23.09 16.19 -7.80
CA ILE A 847 -24.25 16.90 -8.37
C ILE A 847 -25.52 16.49 -7.60
N LEU A 848 -26.08 17.36 -6.78
CA LEU A 848 -27.08 16.96 -5.79
C LEU A 848 -28.27 17.88 -5.65
N ASN A 849 -29.46 17.30 -5.50
CA ASN A 849 -30.67 18.04 -5.16
C ASN A 849 -30.94 19.25 -6.08
N ASN A 850 -30.50 19.18 -7.35
CA ASN A 850 -30.73 20.27 -8.30
C ASN A 850 -32.10 20.09 -8.98
N GLU A 851 -32.76 21.20 -9.27
CA GLU A 851 -33.94 21.27 -10.13
C GLU A 851 -33.48 21.57 -11.55
N ILE A 852 -33.52 20.58 -12.43
CA ILE A 852 -32.99 20.66 -13.79
C ILE A 852 -34.13 20.39 -14.77
N ARG A 853 -34.63 21.46 -15.41
CA ARG A 853 -35.82 21.34 -16.26
C ARG A 853 -35.76 22.11 -17.56
N ASP A 854 -36.54 21.70 -18.55
CA ASP A 854 -36.72 22.44 -19.80
C ASP A 854 -35.40 22.76 -20.53
N ASN A 855 -34.42 21.85 -20.46
CA ASN A 855 -33.16 21.93 -21.22
C ASN A 855 -33.15 20.91 -22.37
N VAL A 856 -32.28 21.08 -23.37
CA VAL A 856 -32.08 20.03 -24.40
C VAL A 856 -31.56 18.75 -23.73
N ARG A 857 -30.66 18.86 -22.76
CA ARG A 857 -30.24 17.74 -21.90
C ARG A 857 -30.17 18.19 -20.45
N GLY A 858 -30.66 17.38 -19.52
CA GLY A 858 -30.61 17.69 -18.09
C GLY A 858 -29.18 17.63 -17.55
N ILE A 859 -28.65 16.42 -17.34
CA ILE A 859 -27.26 16.20 -16.94
C ILE A 859 -26.49 15.51 -18.07
N ARG A 860 -25.33 16.05 -18.43
CA ARG A 860 -24.42 15.47 -19.42
C ARG A 860 -23.06 15.14 -18.81
N LEU A 861 -22.62 13.89 -18.94
CA LEU A 861 -21.29 13.43 -18.53
C LEU A 861 -20.53 12.93 -19.76
N ASN A 862 -19.39 13.52 -20.10
CA ASN A 862 -18.63 13.06 -21.25
C ASN A 862 -17.11 13.27 -21.22
N ALA A 863 -16.45 12.82 -22.30
CA ALA A 863 -15.02 13.01 -22.55
C ALA A 863 -14.15 12.43 -21.44
N GLN A 864 -14.35 11.14 -21.13
CA GLN A 864 -13.63 10.41 -20.09
C GLN A 864 -13.82 10.97 -18.68
N SER A 865 -14.93 11.66 -18.40
CA SER A 865 -15.29 12.06 -17.03
C SER A 865 -15.51 10.83 -16.15
N ARG A 866 -14.82 10.75 -15.01
CA ARG A 866 -14.80 9.58 -14.13
C ARG A 866 -15.22 9.86 -12.70
N GLY A 867 -15.90 8.90 -12.08
CA GLY A 867 -16.14 8.95 -10.63
C GLY A 867 -17.07 10.08 -10.18
N ASN A 868 -17.87 10.67 -11.08
CA ASN A 868 -18.82 11.72 -10.69
C ASN A 868 -20.05 11.08 -10.03
N TYR A 869 -20.61 11.76 -9.04
CA TYR A 869 -21.73 11.29 -8.24
C TYR A 869 -22.93 12.23 -8.40
N SER A 870 -24.10 11.67 -8.73
CA SER A 870 -25.35 12.40 -8.91
C SER A 870 -26.46 11.76 -8.09
N GLU A 871 -27.07 12.52 -7.19
CA GLU A 871 -28.14 12.00 -6.32
C GLU A 871 -29.24 13.04 -6.03
N GLU A 872 -30.49 12.55 -5.91
CA GLU A 872 -31.67 13.34 -5.52
C GLU A 872 -31.95 14.56 -6.42
N ASN A 873 -31.48 14.57 -7.67
CA ASN A 873 -31.80 15.65 -8.60
C ASN A 873 -33.18 15.45 -9.23
N ASN A 874 -34.00 16.49 -9.30
CA ASN A 874 -35.26 16.50 -10.04
C ASN A 874 -34.99 16.93 -11.48
N ILE A 875 -35.14 15.99 -12.43
CA ILE A 875 -34.77 16.16 -13.83
C ILE A 875 -36.01 15.95 -14.69
N SER A 876 -36.60 17.03 -15.20
CA SER A 876 -37.90 16.96 -15.89
C SER A 876 -38.07 17.90 -17.08
N GLY A 877 -38.92 17.56 -18.04
CA GLY A 877 -39.19 18.42 -19.21
C GLY A 877 -38.00 18.62 -20.16
N ASN A 878 -36.95 17.80 -20.08
CA ASN A 878 -35.80 17.89 -20.98
C ASN A 878 -35.98 16.97 -22.21
N GLU A 879 -35.34 17.26 -23.34
CA GLU A 879 -35.32 16.29 -24.47
C GLU A 879 -34.58 15.01 -24.06
N ARG A 880 -33.51 15.13 -23.27
CA ARG A 880 -32.88 13.99 -22.57
C ARG A 880 -32.66 14.32 -21.11
N GLY A 881 -33.10 13.47 -20.19
CA GLY A 881 -32.88 13.65 -18.75
C GLY A 881 -31.39 13.57 -18.41
N ILE A 882 -30.78 12.39 -18.54
CA ILE A 882 -29.35 12.20 -18.29
C ILE A 882 -28.68 11.55 -19.51
N TYR A 883 -27.53 12.07 -19.93
CA TYR A 883 -26.76 11.56 -21.06
C TYR A 883 -25.27 11.34 -20.72
N ILE A 884 -24.84 10.08 -20.69
CA ILE A 884 -23.45 9.66 -20.43
C ILE A 884 -22.81 9.15 -21.71
N TYR A 885 -21.68 9.73 -22.14
CA TYR A 885 -20.97 9.23 -23.32
C TYR A 885 -19.48 9.56 -23.42
N GLY A 886 -18.80 9.05 -24.46
CA GLY A 886 -17.43 9.44 -24.77
C GLY A 886 -16.42 8.91 -23.75
N GLN A 887 -16.48 7.61 -23.49
CA GLN A 887 -15.64 6.82 -22.59
C GLN A 887 -15.67 7.28 -21.13
N SER A 888 -16.79 7.86 -20.70
CA SER A 888 -17.04 8.19 -19.30
C SER A 888 -17.31 6.90 -18.50
N VAL A 889 -16.62 6.77 -17.37
CA VAL A 889 -16.61 5.53 -16.58
C VAL A 889 -16.75 5.77 -15.08
N LYS A 890 -17.29 4.78 -14.35
CA LYS A 890 -17.37 4.82 -12.88
C LYS A 890 -18.18 5.99 -12.32
N ASN A 891 -19.09 6.56 -13.10
CA ASN A 891 -20.01 7.57 -12.60
C ASN A 891 -21.20 6.88 -11.94
N THR A 892 -21.72 7.49 -10.87
CA THR A 892 -22.78 6.92 -10.04
C THR A 892 -23.97 7.86 -10.03
N LEU A 893 -25.13 7.37 -10.47
CA LEU A 893 -26.41 8.06 -10.46
C LEU A 893 -27.36 7.30 -9.53
N VAL A 894 -27.81 7.93 -8.45
CA VAL A 894 -28.63 7.28 -7.42
C VAL A 894 -29.83 8.15 -7.10
N LYS A 895 -31.06 7.62 -7.05
CA LYS A 895 -32.23 8.35 -6.55
C LYS A 895 -32.51 9.69 -7.24
N ASN A 896 -32.12 9.85 -8.50
CA ASN A 896 -32.53 11.04 -9.26
C ASN A 896 -33.99 10.87 -9.68
N GLU A 897 -34.79 11.91 -9.62
CA GLU A 897 -36.17 11.89 -10.09
C GLU A 897 -36.22 12.29 -11.56
N VAL A 898 -35.98 11.32 -12.47
CA VAL A 898 -35.96 11.54 -13.93
C VAL A 898 -37.34 11.27 -14.52
N ARG A 899 -38.16 12.32 -14.70
CA ARG A 899 -39.57 12.19 -15.11
C ARG A 899 -39.99 13.19 -16.18
N GLY A 900 -40.96 12.84 -17.04
CA GLY A 900 -41.53 13.78 -18.02
C GLY A 900 -40.53 14.34 -19.03
N ASN A 901 -39.43 13.63 -19.30
CA ASN A 901 -38.48 13.95 -20.36
C ASN A 901 -38.87 13.20 -21.66
N GLU A 902 -38.43 13.68 -22.83
CA GLU A 902 -38.63 12.90 -24.07
C GLU A 902 -37.82 11.59 -24.02
N ILE A 903 -36.61 11.65 -23.49
CA ILE A 903 -35.77 10.49 -23.19
C ILE A 903 -35.29 10.57 -21.74
N GLY A 904 -35.48 9.53 -20.92
CA GLY A 904 -35.08 9.46 -19.52
C GLY A 904 -33.56 9.45 -19.34
N ILE A 905 -32.94 8.28 -19.44
CA ILE A 905 -31.48 8.13 -19.28
C ILE A 905 -30.87 7.43 -20.50
N THR A 906 -29.83 8.04 -21.08
CA THR A 906 -29.06 7.46 -22.18
C THR A 906 -27.60 7.27 -21.75
N VAL A 907 -27.08 6.06 -21.97
CA VAL A 907 -25.65 5.76 -21.88
C VAL A 907 -25.20 5.37 -23.30
N LYS A 908 -24.03 5.81 -23.76
CA LYS A 908 -23.49 5.49 -25.10
C LYS A 908 -21.97 5.58 -25.08
N ASP A 909 -21.22 4.58 -25.55
CA ASP A 909 -19.76 4.58 -25.50
C ASP A 909 -19.25 4.92 -24.07
N ALA A 910 -19.78 4.23 -23.07
CA ALA A 910 -19.49 4.46 -21.66
C ALA A 910 -19.69 3.15 -20.87
N SER A 911 -18.84 2.87 -19.89
CA SER A 911 -18.79 1.60 -19.17
C SER A 911 -18.58 1.78 -17.67
N GLU A 912 -18.86 0.74 -16.88
CA GLU A 912 -18.64 0.74 -15.42
C GLU A 912 -19.40 1.85 -14.67
N ASN A 913 -20.46 2.43 -15.23
CA ASN A 913 -21.31 3.38 -14.53
C ASN A 913 -22.40 2.65 -13.75
N SER A 914 -22.81 3.24 -12.64
CA SER A 914 -23.75 2.69 -11.67
C SER A 914 -25.02 3.56 -11.65
N LEU A 915 -26.16 2.99 -12.01
CA LEU A 915 -27.44 3.68 -12.07
C LEU A 915 -28.44 2.91 -11.21
N PHE A 916 -28.87 3.50 -10.10
CA PHE A 916 -29.80 2.89 -9.14
C PHE A 916 -30.97 3.82 -8.82
N ASP A 917 -32.21 3.34 -8.89
CA ASP A 917 -33.39 4.03 -8.34
C ASP A 917 -33.61 5.44 -8.95
N ASN A 918 -33.28 5.62 -10.23
CA ASN A 918 -33.36 6.93 -10.91
C ASN A 918 -34.72 7.22 -11.58
N PHE A 919 -35.68 6.33 -11.39
CA PHE A 919 -37.03 6.45 -11.92
C PHE A 919 -38.00 6.10 -10.79
N GLU A 920 -38.74 7.08 -10.28
CA GLU A 920 -39.83 6.80 -9.34
C GLU A 920 -41.01 6.13 -10.08
N ARG A 921 -41.23 6.53 -11.34
CA ARG A 921 -42.22 5.97 -12.28
C ARG A 921 -41.68 6.05 -13.72
N PHE A 922 -42.12 5.13 -14.58
CA PHE A 922 -41.83 5.14 -16.01
C PHE A 922 -42.71 6.19 -16.73
N ASP A 923 -42.44 7.46 -16.45
CA ASP A 923 -43.25 8.60 -16.89
C ASP A 923 -42.54 9.45 -17.96
N ASN A 924 -41.41 8.98 -18.52
CA ASN A 924 -40.77 9.62 -19.67
C ASN A 924 -41.36 9.06 -20.98
N GLN A 925 -41.32 9.82 -22.07
CA GLN A 925 -41.80 9.29 -23.35
C GLN A 925 -40.98 8.08 -23.82
N ARG A 926 -39.69 8.05 -23.47
CA ARG A 926 -38.79 6.91 -23.63
C ARG A 926 -37.86 6.84 -22.42
N ASP A 927 -37.95 5.81 -21.59
CA ASP A 927 -37.11 5.76 -20.37
C ASP A 927 -35.62 5.52 -20.66
N GLY A 928 -35.30 5.08 -21.89
CA GLY A 928 -33.94 4.92 -22.41
C GLY A 928 -33.28 3.59 -22.01
N ARG A 929 -32.84 2.82 -23.01
CA ARG A 929 -31.94 1.66 -22.88
C ARG A 929 -30.97 1.64 -24.08
N VAL A 930 -29.75 1.17 -23.82
CA VAL A 930 -28.51 1.50 -24.52
C VAL A 930 -28.31 0.82 -25.89
N THR A 931 -27.55 1.47 -26.77
CA THR A 931 -26.79 0.89 -27.90
C THR A 931 -25.89 -0.27 -27.46
N ALA A 932 -25.38 -1.08 -28.39
CA ALA A 932 -24.66 -2.34 -28.12
C ALA A 932 -23.38 -2.24 -27.25
N ASP A 933 -22.98 -1.03 -26.84
CA ASP A 933 -21.72 -0.68 -26.18
C ASP A 933 -21.82 -0.37 -24.67
N ALA A 934 -22.99 -0.45 -24.02
CA ALA A 934 -23.09 -0.32 -22.54
C ALA A 934 -22.84 -1.60 -21.74
N ALA A 935 -22.27 -2.62 -22.36
CA ALA A 935 -21.82 -3.80 -21.62
C ALA A 935 -20.91 -3.38 -20.45
N GLY A 936 -21.27 -3.75 -19.22
CA GLY A 936 -20.51 -3.44 -18.01
C GLY A 936 -20.99 -2.23 -17.20
N ASN A 937 -22.09 -1.57 -17.55
CA ASN A 937 -22.78 -0.65 -16.63
C ASN A 937 -23.75 -1.44 -15.72
N ASN A 938 -23.86 -1.04 -14.46
CA ASN A 938 -24.80 -1.62 -13.51
C ASN A 938 -26.06 -0.74 -13.46
N ILE A 939 -27.14 -1.19 -14.09
CA ILE A 939 -28.40 -0.44 -14.21
C ILE A 939 -29.47 -1.24 -13.45
N GLN A 940 -29.99 -0.68 -12.36
CA GLN A 940 -31.01 -1.31 -11.49
C GLN A 940 -32.21 -0.40 -11.27
#